data_AF-A0AAX2GWV3-F1
#
_entry.id   AF-A0AAX2GWV3-F1
#
_cell.length_a   1.000
_cell.length_b   1.000
_cell.length_c   1.000
_cell.angle_alpha   90.00
_cell.angle_beta   90.00
_cell.angle_gamma   90.00
#
_symmetry.space_group_name_H-M   'P 1'
#
loop_
_entity.id
_entity.type
_entity.pdbx_description
1 polymer ?
#
loop_
_entity_poly.entity_id
_entity_poly.type
_entity_poly.pdbx_seq_one_letter_code
_entity_poly.pdbx_strand_id
1 'polypeptide(L)'
;MFGREEVCNVFHKSIFKEIIAVTNRDNNGFIGEVDNIKYLCYVIDIDKILCFHSLFIDKGVSIDKSREIVETRIRKEFPMCRNTLHIIVGSQIEDNEYFIMYPQDTLYFTIDDLIILFKQHFINFNKRTLYYYAQDKKKLNLIPMTQDIDIITYYLKNKQTFYQEGLFDSSMIYIEIGLGLYLRKYYMDEDLRYVYSPYYNKVIPIFHLSAGVPIYAPTVSGKEKQFIMIEIGNKKLYIHFSENPQQHYLEVAGSFALWMYAAWYKKEINILKKDTDIKLVLTNKNDIQKEDGYYIVFIDIDTLFKNTKYENIEKKLFLNFTHLLQSANVISISLTNNVVDEMFKESAGHFLMTNEDALIYSNNDIVNHQLNDRWIDIILEDISEYLNIKGKEKKLSIIESKEIIKSIINYLQQEVKALIVKFDTKEMLKSLIKIYYSTLYQSKIIRKGFNSINNAYRYIGTELDQQFGVNSENSTIGIITQGIIEFIILNNIDNQSSSSSLEDRDKLFALMYHIAKMGSYMDMFNNEIPNTELTILKNGRIVIPDIFFRINNEYFLTLRKREIADLKLLEKQHQLLPPFILDVSDKNFLQAFIKEYGISFDVYKSILSTCSDYSINKNTSLVELSKNKFDSILHKLNEVEKNAFYKSFVLKNDLNDKQKLP
;
A
#
# COMPACT_ATOMS: atom_id res chain seq x y z
N MET A 1 27.80 -40.56 -7.55
CA MET A 1 27.53 -39.69 -8.71
C MET A 1 26.05 -39.83 -9.02
N PHE A 2 25.26 -38.78 -8.86
CA PHE A 2 23.86 -38.76 -9.32
C PHE A 2 23.86 -38.75 -10.86
N GLY A 3 22.91 -39.45 -11.49
CA GLY A 3 22.72 -39.37 -12.93
C GLY A 3 22.22 -37.98 -13.35
N ARG A 4 22.53 -37.49 -14.57
CA ARG A 4 22.09 -36.18 -15.09
C ARG A 4 20.59 -35.95 -14.89
N GLU A 5 19.78 -36.98 -15.11
CA GLU A 5 18.32 -36.93 -14.94
C GLU A 5 17.87 -36.77 -13.47
N GLU A 6 18.55 -37.42 -12.52
CA GLU A 6 18.29 -37.25 -11.09
C GLU A 6 18.62 -35.84 -10.62
N VAL A 7 19.76 -35.28 -11.08
CA VAL A 7 20.16 -33.91 -10.77
C VAL A 7 19.15 -32.91 -11.33
N CYS A 8 18.72 -33.07 -12.58
CA CYS A 8 17.69 -32.23 -13.20
C CYS A 8 16.36 -32.29 -12.44
N ASN A 9 15.95 -33.48 -11.97
CA ASN A 9 14.70 -33.64 -11.22
C ASN A 9 14.77 -33.03 -9.80
N VAL A 10 15.92 -33.13 -9.12
CA VAL A 10 16.14 -32.46 -7.83
C VAL A 10 16.12 -30.93 -8.01
N PHE A 11 16.79 -30.45 -9.04
CA PHE A 11 16.86 -29.02 -9.35
C PHE A 11 15.51 -28.44 -9.77
N HIS A 12 14.72 -29.14 -10.60
CA HIS A 12 13.36 -28.75 -10.99
C HIS A 12 12.43 -28.65 -9.78
N LYS A 13 12.49 -29.63 -8.86
CA LYS A 13 11.77 -29.56 -7.58
C LYS A 13 12.21 -28.37 -6.73
N SER A 14 13.49 -28.01 -6.76
CA SER A 14 14.02 -26.85 -6.05
C SER A 14 13.50 -25.53 -6.63
N ILE A 15 13.56 -25.37 -7.96
CA ILE A 15 13.02 -24.19 -8.65
C ILE A 15 11.53 -24.02 -8.35
N PHE A 16 10.73 -25.09 -8.47
CA PHE A 16 9.29 -24.98 -8.23
C PHE A 16 8.97 -24.60 -6.78
N LYS A 17 9.72 -25.12 -5.80
CA LYS A 17 9.62 -24.68 -4.40
C LYS A 17 9.98 -23.21 -4.22
N GLU A 18 11.00 -22.73 -4.93
CA GLU A 18 11.40 -21.32 -4.88
C GLU A 18 10.37 -20.41 -5.54
N ILE A 19 9.77 -20.81 -6.67
CA ILE A 19 8.63 -20.10 -7.28
C ILE A 19 7.52 -19.93 -6.24
N ILE A 20 7.10 -21.03 -5.59
CA ILE A 20 6.09 -20.97 -4.53
C ILE A 20 6.56 -20.00 -3.43
N ALA A 21 7.79 -20.12 -2.94
CA ALA A 21 8.28 -19.26 -1.86
C ALA A 21 8.26 -17.76 -2.23
N VAL A 22 8.62 -17.41 -3.47
CA VAL A 22 8.71 -16.02 -3.95
C VAL A 22 7.32 -15.45 -4.27
N THR A 23 6.43 -16.24 -4.85
CA THR A 23 5.10 -15.76 -5.29
C THR A 23 4.01 -15.88 -4.22
N ASN A 24 4.19 -16.72 -3.19
CA ASN A 24 3.12 -17.11 -2.27
C ASN A 24 3.08 -16.29 -0.96
N ARG A 25 3.07 -14.96 -1.07
CA ARG A 25 2.83 -14.08 0.09
C ARG A 25 1.44 -14.25 0.74
N ASP A 26 0.44 -14.74 -0.01
CA ASP A 26 -0.98 -14.72 0.42
C ASP A 26 -1.66 -16.10 0.51
N ASN A 27 -0.92 -17.22 0.46
CA ASN A 27 -1.44 -18.59 0.66
C ASN A 27 -2.68 -19.04 -0.17
N ASN A 28 -2.94 -18.43 -1.33
CA ASN A 28 -4.14 -18.72 -2.16
C ASN A 28 -3.83 -19.38 -3.52
N GLY A 29 -2.62 -19.91 -3.72
CA GLY A 29 -2.22 -20.53 -4.98
C GLY A 29 -2.71 -21.98 -5.13
N PHE A 30 -3.28 -22.31 -6.29
CA PHE A 30 -3.59 -23.68 -6.67
C PHE A 30 -2.35 -24.34 -7.29
N ILE A 31 -1.92 -25.48 -6.75
CA ILE A 31 -0.79 -26.26 -7.29
C ILE A 31 -1.35 -27.45 -8.07
N GLY A 32 -0.89 -27.60 -9.31
CA GLY A 32 -1.21 -28.76 -10.14
C GLY A 32 0.00 -29.34 -10.84
N GLU A 33 -0.18 -30.54 -11.37
CA GLU A 33 0.83 -31.27 -12.13
C GLU A 33 0.15 -32.01 -13.28
N VAL A 34 0.68 -31.85 -14.50
CA VAL A 34 0.21 -32.54 -15.71
C VAL A 34 1.42 -32.88 -16.58
N ASP A 35 1.53 -34.13 -17.03
CA ASP A 35 2.66 -34.60 -17.86
C ASP A 35 4.05 -34.21 -17.32
N ASN A 36 4.26 -34.34 -16.01
CA ASN A 36 5.47 -33.94 -15.26
C ASN A 36 5.77 -32.42 -15.27
N ILE A 37 4.83 -31.59 -15.72
CA ILE A 37 4.89 -30.13 -15.66
C ILE A 37 4.15 -29.69 -14.40
N LYS A 38 4.89 -29.13 -13.46
CA LYS A 38 4.33 -28.52 -12.26
C LYS A 38 3.99 -27.07 -12.52
N TYR A 39 2.78 -26.70 -12.13
CA TYR A 39 2.27 -25.35 -12.29
C TYR A 39 1.60 -24.83 -11.02
N LEU A 40 1.59 -23.52 -10.88
CA LEU A 40 1.05 -22.78 -9.76
C LEU A 40 0.14 -21.67 -10.30
N CYS A 41 -1.14 -21.75 -10.00
CA CYS A 41 -2.15 -20.81 -10.48
C CYS A 41 -2.61 -19.87 -9.36
N TYR A 42 -2.75 -18.60 -9.71
CA TYR A 42 -3.40 -17.59 -8.87
C TYR A 42 -4.57 -16.98 -9.63
N VAL A 43 -5.78 -17.10 -9.08
CA VAL A 43 -6.93 -16.32 -9.55
C VAL A 43 -6.73 -14.89 -9.06
N ILE A 44 -6.54 -13.96 -9.99
CA ILE A 44 -6.28 -12.54 -9.66
C ILE A 44 -7.51 -11.67 -9.85
N ASP A 45 -8.52 -12.13 -10.58
CA ASP A 45 -9.80 -11.45 -10.77
C ASP A 45 -10.87 -12.47 -11.17
N ILE A 46 -12.13 -12.04 -11.33
CA ILE A 46 -13.29 -12.89 -11.65
C ILE A 46 -13.02 -13.79 -12.87
N ASP A 47 -12.33 -13.28 -13.89
CA ASP A 47 -12.12 -13.95 -15.16
C ASP A 47 -10.64 -14.22 -15.51
N LYS A 48 -9.70 -13.96 -14.60
CA LYS A 48 -8.26 -13.88 -14.88
C LYS A 48 -7.42 -14.77 -13.97
N ILE A 49 -6.49 -15.51 -14.59
CA ILE A 49 -5.54 -16.39 -13.89
C ILE A 49 -4.10 -16.06 -14.31
N LEU A 50 -3.21 -16.02 -13.32
CA LEU A 50 -1.77 -16.11 -13.53
C LEU A 50 -1.32 -17.55 -13.31
N CYS A 51 -0.68 -18.13 -14.30
CA CYS A 51 -0.12 -19.47 -14.21
C CYS A 51 1.41 -19.41 -14.28
N PHE A 52 2.08 -19.80 -13.19
CA PHE A 52 3.51 -20.01 -13.17
C PHE A 52 3.81 -21.47 -13.46
N HIS A 53 4.65 -21.74 -14.44
CA HIS A 53 5.12 -23.10 -14.72
C HIS A 53 6.64 -23.15 -14.83
N SER A 54 7.21 -24.20 -14.24
CA SER A 54 8.66 -24.41 -14.27
C SER A 54 9.02 -25.27 -15.48
N LEU A 55 9.82 -24.72 -16.39
CA LEU A 55 10.28 -25.42 -17.59
C LEU A 55 11.78 -25.65 -17.51
N PHE A 56 12.20 -26.87 -17.85
CA PHE A 56 13.60 -27.23 -17.96
C PHE A 56 13.87 -27.61 -19.42
N ILE A 57 14.65 -26.78 -20.14
CA ILE A 57 14.76 -26.80 -21.61
C ILE A 57 15.37 -28.12 -22.12
N ASP A 58 16.21 -28.78 -21.32
CA ASP A 58 16.80 -30.09 -21.65
C ASP A 58 15.79 -31.25 -21.79
N LYS A 59 14.54 -31.09 -21.32
CA LYS A 59 13.52 -32.17 -21.41
C LYS A 59 12.83 -32.26 -22.78
N GLY A 60 13.22 -31.46 -23.78
CA GLY A 60 12.70 -31.54 -25.14
C GLY A 60 11.23 -31.12 -25.32
N VAL A 61 10.60 -30.57 -24.28
CA VAL A 61 9.23 -30.02 -24.35
C VAL A 61 9.33 -28.54 -24.75
N SER A 62 8.85 -28.21 -25.94
CA SER A 62 8.72 -26.82 -26.39
C SER A 62 7.76 -26.04 -25.48
N ILE A 63 8.05 -24.75 -25.27
CA ILE A 63 7.20 -23.82 -24.52
C ILE A 63 5.73 -23.91 -24.94
N ASP A 64 5.44 -23.91 -26.24
CA ASP A 64 4.08 -23.93 -26.78
C ASP A 64 3.29 -25.15 -26.32
N LYS A 65 3.88 -26.34 -26.44
CA LYS A 65 3.27 -27.59 -25.97
C LYS A 65 3.04 -27.57 -24.46
N SER A 66 4.01 -27.08 -23.68
CA SER A 66 3.85 -26.99 -22.22
C SER A 66 2.67 -26.08 -21.84
N ARG A 67 2.53 -24.95 -22.54
CA ARG A 67 1.45 -23.98 -22.36
C ARG A 67 0.10 -24.59 -22.70
N GLU A 68 -0.03 -25.28 -23.84
CA GLU A 68 -1.29 -25.88 -24.29
C GLU A 68 -1.80 -26.98 -23.34
N ILE A 69 -0.90 -27.82 -22.84
CA ILE A 69 -1.24 -28.90 -21.89
C ILE A 69 -1.76 -28.28 -20.58
N VAL A 70 -1.03 -27.31 -20.03
CA VAL A 70 -1.41 -26.63 -18.79
C VAL A 70 -2.69 -25.81 -18.97
N GLU A 71 -2.83 -25.07 -20.07
CA GLU A 71 -4.04 -24.29 -20.39
C GLU A 71 -5.30 -25.18 -20.45
N THR A 72 -5.19 -26.35 -21.08
CA THR A 72 -6.30 -27.32 -21.15
C THR A 72 -6.73 -27.78 -19.75
N ARG A 73 -5.77 -27.95 -18.84
CA ARG A 73 -6.04 -28.33 -17.45
C ARG A 73 -6.67 -27.16 -16.68
N ILE A 74 -6.15 -25.95 -16.81
CA ILE A 74 -6.68 -24.74 -16.18
C ILE A 74 -8.12 -24.48 -16.60
N ARG A 75 -8.44 -24.57 -17.89
CA ARG A 75 -9.82 -24.37 -18.37
C ARG A 75 -10.83 -25.36 -17.79
N LYS A 76 -10.38 -26.57 -17.45
CA LYS A 76 -11.23 -27.57 -16.77
C LYS A 76 -11.40 -27.25 -15.29
N GLU A 77 -10.34 -26.82 -14.62
CA GLU A 77 -10.36 -26.51 -13.18
C GLU A 77 -11.04 -25.17 -12.87
N PHE A 78 -10.91 -24.19 -13.77
CA PHE A 78 -11.42 -22.83 -13.62
C PHE A 78 -12.23 -22.40 -14.86
N PRO A 79 -13.41 -23.01 -15.11
CA PRO A 79 -14.20 -22.77 -16.33
C PRO A 79 -14.74 -21.34 -16.44
N MET A 80 -14.79 -20.60 -15.34
CA MET A 80 -15.25 -19.21 -15.30
C MET A 80 -14.16 -18.21 -15.76
N CYS A 81 -12.90 -18.61 -15.68
CA CYS A 81 -11.76 -17.76 -16.06
C CYS A 81 -11.46 -17.93 -17.55
N ARG A 82 -11.50 -16.83 -18.29
CA ARG A 82 -11.30 -16.83 -19.76
C ARG A 82 -9.89 -16.45 -20.16
N ASN A 83 -9.18 -15.75 -19.28
CA ASN A 83 -7.89 -15.13 -19.57
C ASN A 83 -6.81 -15.71 -18.67
N THR A 84 -5.97 -16.57 -19.22
CA THR A 84 -4.78 -17.10 -18.53
C THR A 84 -3.53 -16.38 -19.05
N LEU A 85 -2.76 -15.77 -18.15
CA LEU A 85 -1.41 -15.32 -18.44
C LEU A 85 -0.42 -16.41 -17.99
N HIS A 86 0.37 -16.92 -18.93
CA HIS A 86 1.39 -17.93 -18.67
C HIS A 86 2.74 -17.28 -18.38
N ILE A 87 3.36 -17.67 -17.27
CA ILE A 87 4.66 -17.19 -16.82
C ILE A 87 5.57 -18.41 -16.69
N ILE A 88 6.56 -18.47 -17.57
CA ILE A 88 7.52 -19.57 -17.63
C ILE A 88 8.71 -19.19 -16.79
N VAL A 89 9.05 -20.06 -15.84
CA VAL A 89 10.24 -19.93 -15.03
C VAL A 89 11.24 -20.97 -15.50
N GLY A 90 12.25 -20.52 -16.21
CA GLY A 90 13.29 -21.36 -16.77
C GLY A 90 14.61 -21.21 -16.03
N SER A 91 15.42 -22.27 -16.10
CA SER A 91 16.85 -22.19 -15.85
C SER A 91 17.56 -22.74 -17.09
N GLN A 92 18.39 -21.89 -17.71
CA GLN A 92 19.32 -22.35 -18.73
C GLN A 92 20.51 -22.98 -18.00
N ILE A 93 20.72 -24.28 -18.18
CA ILE A 93 21.91 -24.98 -17.66
C ILE A 93 23.04 -25.02 -18.70
N GLU A 94 22.76 -24.67 -19.96
CA GLU A 94 23.77 -24.57 -21.03
C GLU A 94 23.66 -23.23 -21.78
N ASP A 95 24.82 -22.69 -22.18
CA ASP A 95 25.01 -21.52 -23.06
C ASP A 95 24.46 -21.79 -24.48
N ASN A 96 23.16 -22.02 -24.61
CA ASN A 96 22.52 -22.02 -25.91
C ASN A 96 22.39 -20.56 -26.38
N GLU A 97 23.13 -20.21 -27.43
CA GLU A 97 23.21 -18.89 -28.07
C GLU A 97 21.87 -18.35 -28.64
N TYR A 98 20.75 -19.05 -28.42
CA TYR A 98 19.46 -18.71 -28.99
C TYR A 98 18.54 -18.02 -27.97
N PHE A 99 18.02 -16.86 -28.37
CA PHE A 99 16.86 -16.25 -27.73
C PHE A 99 15.71 -17.26 -27.69
N ILE A 100 15.21 -17.54 -26.49
CA ILE A 100 14.04 -18.39 -26.32
C ILE A 100 12.85 -17.65 -26.95
N MET A 101 12.37 -18.14 -28.09
CA MET A 101 11.12 -17.65 -28.68
C MET A 101 9.94 -18.27 -27.93
N TYR A 102 8.98 -17.43 -27.54
CA TYR A 102 7.75 -17.84 -26.89
C TYR A 102 6.57 -16.99 -27.40
N PRO A 103 5.33 -17.48 -27.25
CA PRO A 103 4.14 -16.75 -27.66
C PRO A 103 4.00 -15.40 -26.96
N GLN A 104 3.34 -14.44 -27.63
CA GLN A 104 3.18 -13.07 -27.10
C GLN A 104 2.36 -12.97 -25.80
N ASP A 105 1.51 -13.97 -25.52
CA ASP A 105 0.70 -14.07 -24.30
C ASP A 105 1.43 -14.81 -23.17
N THR A 106 2.75 -14.98 -23.31
CA THR A 106 3.61 -15.70 -22.37
C THR A 106 4.74 -14.77 -21.94
N LEU A 107 5.11 -14.83 -20.67
CA LEU A 107 6.31 -14.17 -20.12
C LEU A 107 7.35 -15.21 -19.75
N TYR A 108 8.62 -14.88 -19.92
CA TYR A 108 9.73 -15.75 -19.54
C TYR A 108 10.64 -15.05 -18.52
N PHE A 109 10.86 -15.68 -17.37
CA PHE A 109 11.78 -15.19 -16.35
C PHE A 109 12.70 -16.31 -15.87
N THR A 110 13.92 -15.96 -15.45
CA THR A 110 14.70 -16.85 -14.58
C THR A 110 14.15 -16.81 -13.16
N ILE A 111 14.56 -17.77 -12.32
CA ILE A 111 14.20 -17.73 -10.90
C ILE A 111 14.76 -16.48 -10.20
N ASP A 112 15.97 -16.06 -10.58
CA ASP A 112 16.60 -14.85 -10.04
C ASP A 112 15.83 -13.60 -10.45
N ASP A 113 15.36 -13.51 -11.70
CA ASP A 113 14.53 -12.39 -12.17
C ASP A 113 13.24 -12.30 -11.36
N LEU A 114 12.56 -13.42 -11.07
CA LEU A 114 11.37 -13.43 -10.21
C LEU A 114 11.69 -12.99 -8.78
N ILE A 115 12.80 -13.49 -8.22
CA ILE A 115 13.27 -13.10 -6.89
C ILE A 115 13.45 -11.58 -6.85
N ILE A 116 14.15 -11.01 -7.83
CA ILE A 116 14.40 -9.57 -7.91
C ILE A 116 13.09 -8.79 -8.02
N LEU A 117 12.19 -9.19 -8.94
CA LEU A 117 10.94 -8.48 -9.18
C LEU A 117 10.01 -8.46 -7.96
N PHE A 118 9.82 -9.61 -7.31
CA PHE A 118 8.93 -9.71 -6.15
C PHE A 118 9.56 -9.21 -4.84
N LYS A 119 10.90 -9.07 -4.76
CA LYS A 119 11.58 -8.56 -3.55
C LYS A 119 11.76 -7.04 -3.54
N GLN A 120 11.47 -6.32 -4.62
CA GLN A 120 11.62 -4.86 -4.60
C GLN A 120 10.63 -4.22 -3.61
N HIS A 121 11.14 -3.72 -2.49
CA HIS A 121 10.32 -3.06 -1.46
C HIS A 121 9.86 -1.64 -1.87
N PHE A 122 10.59 -1.00 -2.78
CA PHE A 122 10.35 0.38 -3.21
C PHE A 122 9.42 0.51 -4.42
N ILE A 123 9.22 -0.58 -5.17
CA ILE A 123 8.27 -0.64 -6.29
C ILE A 123 7.12 -1.50 -5.80
N ASN A 124 5.88 -1.01 -5.83
CA ASN A 124 4.69 -1.80 -5.48
C ASN A 124 4.42 -2.87 -6.57
N PHE A 125 5.37 -3.79 -6.72
CA PHE A 125 5.36 -4.87 -7.66
C PHE A 125 4.60 -6.02 -7.06
N ASN A 126 3.45 -6.34 -7.66
CA ASN A 126 2.62 -7.45 -7.25
C ASN A 126 2.19 -8.24 -8.47
N LYS A 127 1.50 -9.35 -8.22
CA LYS A 127 0.98 -10.25 -9.27
C LYS A 127 0.14 -9.51 -10.33
N ARG A 128 -0.62 -8.50 -9.91
CA ARG A 128 -1.44 -7.67 -10.82
C ARG A 128 -0.57 -6.76 -11.70
N THR A 129 0.55 -6.25 -11.20
CA THR A 129 1.53 -5.49 -12.01
C THR A 129 2.06 -6.32 -13.18
N LEU A 130 2.37 -7.61 -12.96
CA LEU A 130 2.77 -8.54 -14.04
C LEU A 130 1.68 -8.72 -15.10
N TYR A 131 0.44 -8.85 -14.64
CA TYR A 131 -0.70 -9.01 -15.55
C TYR A 131 -0.90 -7.77 -16.44
N TYR A 132 -0.84 -6.58 -15.84
CA TYR A 132 -0.92 -5.31 -16.56
C TYR A 132 0.24 -5.11 -17.54
N TYR A 133 1.46 -5.41 -17.12
CA TYR A 133 2.64 -5.40 -18.00
C TYR A 133 2.43 -6.28 -19.24
N ALA A 134 1.94 -7.51 -19.07
CA ALA A 134 1.70 -8.42 -20.17
C ALA A 134 0.62 -7.90 -21.15
N GLN A 135 -0.45 -7.30 -20.63
CA GLN A 135 -1.49 -6.70 -21.47
C GLN A 135 -0.92 -5.58 -22.35
N ASP A 136 -0.12 -4.69 -21.77
CA ASP A 136 0.39 -3.52 -22.50
C ASP A 136 1.50 -3.90 -23.47
N LYS A 137 2.37 -4.85 -23.09
CA LYS A 137 3.35 -5.46 -24.00
C LYS A 137 2.65 -6.07 -25.23
N LYS A 138 1.53 -6.76 -25.02
CA LYS A 138 0.73 -7.36 -26.10
C LYS A 138 0.11 -6.30 -27.02
N LYS A 139 -0.42 -5.20 -26.48
CA LYS A 139 -0.98 -4.09 -27.29
C LYS A 139 0.05 -3.49 -28.25
N LEU A 140 1.30 -3.36 -27.79
CA LEU A 140 2.39 -2.81 -28.59
C LEU A 140 3.04 -3.80 -29.54
N ASN A 141 2.62 -5.07 -29.50
CA ASN A 141 3.18 -6.13 -30.35
C ASN A 141 4.72 -6.25 -30.22
N LEU A 142 5.26 -5.99 -29.03
CA LEU A 142 6.70 -6.00 -28.79
C LEU A 142 7.23 -7.43 -28.98
N ILE A 143 8.00 -7.63 -30.04
CA ILE A 143 8.73 -8.88 -30.27
C ILE A 143 9.80 -8.99 -29.18
N PRO A 144 9.99 -10.15 -28.53
CA PRO A 144 11.04 -10.35 -27.54
C PRO A 144 12.41 -10.41 -28.23
N MET A 145 12.88 -9.27 -28.74
CA MET A 145 14.26 -9.08 -29.20
C MET A 145 15.23 -8.94 -28.01
N THR A 146 14.70 -8.71 -26.81
CA THR A 146 15.42 -8.57 -25.53
C THR A 146 14.73 -9.36 -24.42
N GLN A 147 15.40 -9.54 -23.29
CA GLN A 147 14.89 -10.32 -22.16
C GLN A 147 13.72 -9.60 -21.47
N ASP A 148 12.70 -10.34 -21.00
CA ASP A 148 11.54 -9.77 -20.30
C ASP A 148 11.93 -8.95 -19.07
N ILE A 149 13.03 -9.29 -18.39
CA ILE A 149 13.55 -8.50 -17.27
C ILE A 149 13.97 -7.09 -17.69
N ASP A 150 14.54 -6.91 -18.87
CA ASP A 150 14.92 -5.59 -19.38
C ASP A 150 13.67 -4.76 -19.73
N ILE A 151 12.70 -5.40 -20.39
CA ILE A 151 11.46 -4.76 -20.83
C ILE A 151 10.61 -4.33 -19.64
N ILE A 152 10.43 -5.21 -18.65
CA ILE A 152 9.67 -4.86 -17.44
C ILE A 152 10.43 -3.82 -16.61
N THR A 153 11.77 -3.83 -16.60
CA THR A 153 12.55 -2.78 -15.94
C THR A 153 12.30 -1.41 -16.57
N TYR A 154 12.29 -1.34 -17.90
CA TYR A 154 11.92 -0.13 -18.63
C TYR A 154 10.51 0.33 -18.23
N TYR A 155 9.54 -0.59 -18.24
CA TYR A 155 8.16 -0.31 -17.89
C TYR A 155 8.01 0.23 -16.46
N LEU A 156 8.67 -0.39 -15.49
CA LEU A 156 8.64 0.04 -14.09
C LEU A 156 9.33 1.38 -13.87
N LYS A 157 10.48 1.63 -14.53
CA LYS A 157 11.17 2.93 -14.47
C LYS A 157 10.30 4.08 -15.01
N ASN A 158 9.47 3.79 -16.00
CA ASN A 158 8.57 4.77 -16.60
C ASN A 158 7.17 4.77 -15.98
N LYS A 159 7.04 4.42 -14.69
CA LYS A 159 5.76 4.44 -13.95
C LYS A 159 4.68 3.57 -14.61
N GLN A 160 5.04 2.35 -14.98
CA GLN A 160 4.10 1.37 -15.54
C GLN A 160 3.43 1.85 -16.84
N THR A 161 4.20 2.51 -17.71
CA THR A 161 3.78 2.78 -19.09
C THR A 161 4.95 2.57 -20.05
N PHE A 162 4.61 2.24 -21.29
CA PHE A 162 5.55 2.20 -22.42
C PHE A 162 5.57 3.51 -23.21
N TYR A 163 4.64 4.42 -22.91
CA TYR A 163 4.53 5.69 -23.60
C TYR A 163 5.79 6.54 -23.43
N GLN A 164 6.26 7.11 -24.53
CA GLN A 164 7.32 8.13 -24.56
C GLN A 164 6.97 9.20 -25.60
N GLU A 165 7.25 10.45 -25.25
CA GLU A 165 7.05 11.58 -26.16
C GLU A 165 7.99 11.45 -27.37
N GLY A 166 7.42 11.37 -28.58
CA GLY A 166 8.18 11.28 -29.83
C GLY A 166 8.25 9.89 -30.49
N LEU A 167 7.86 8.82 -29.78
CA LEU A 167 7.70 7.49 -30.36
C LEU A 167 6.27 7.34 -30.90
N PHE A 168 6.03 7.94 -32.08
CA PHE A 168 4.71 8.00 -32.72
C PHE A 168 4.29 6.68 -33.41
N ASP A 169 5.24 5.83 -33.76
CA ASP A 169 4.98 4.50 -34.27
C ASP A 169 5.46 3.47 -33.24
N SER A 170 4.53 2.63 -32.78
CA SER A 170 4.78 1.45 -31.94
C SER A 170 5.75 0.44 -32.55
N SER A 171 6.24 0.68 -33.76
CA SER A 171 7.06 -0.26 -34.53
C SER A 171 8.50 -0.38 -34.04
N MET A 172 9.03 0.56 -33.24
CA MET A 172 10.43 0.49 -32.79
C MET A 172 10.69 1.10 -31.40
N ILE A 173 10.13 0.49 -30.35
CA ILE A 173 10.67 0.70 -29.00
C ILE A 173 11.93 -0.17 -28.88
N TYR A 174 13.11 0.46 -28.93
CA TYR A 174 14.38 -0.21 -28.65
C TYR A 174 14.67 -0.14 -27.15
N ILE A 175 14.64 -1.31 -26.50
CA ILE A 175 14.99 -1.44 -25.09
C ILE A 175 16.42 -1.96 -25.03
N GLU A 176 17.28 -1.24 -24.33
CA GLU A 176 18.68 -1.61 -24.16
C GLU A 176 18.80 -2.96 -23.44
N ILE A 177 19.56 -3.89 -24.03
CA ILE A 177 19.90 -5.17 -23.39
C ILE A 177 20.70 -4.88 -22.12
N GLY A 178 20.32 -5.51 -21.01
CA GLY A 178 20.97 -5.32 -19.73
C GLY A 178 20.42 -4.16 -18.90
N LEU A 179 19.34 -3.49 -19.33
CA LEU A 179 18.65 -2.50 -18.50
C LEU A 179 18.18 -3.10 -17.15
N GLY A 180 17.86 -4.39 -17.12
CA GLY A 180 17.54 -5.18 -15.94
C GLY A 180 18.66 -5.21 -14.91
N LEU A 181 19.91 -4.92 -15.30
CA LEU A 181 21.02 -4.72 -14.37
C LEU A 181 20.72 -3.60 -13.36
N TYR A 182 19.84 -2.65 -13.69
CA TYR A 182 19.39 -1.65 -12.72
C TYR A 182 18.63 -2.31 -11.57
N LEU A 183 17.62 -3.15 -11.85
CA LEU A 183 16.88 -3.87 -10.80
C LEU A 183 17.80 -4.84 -10.06
N ARG A 184 18.74 -5.49 -10.78
CA ARG A 184 19.75 -6.35 -10.18
C ARG A 184 20.72 -5.56 -9.29
N LYS A 185 21.09 -4.34 -9.66
CA LYS A 185 21.97 -3.49 -8.85
C LYS A 185 21.32 -3.14 -7.52
N TYR A 186 20.03 -2.81 -7.46
CA TYR A 186 19.35 -2.64 -6.17
C TYR A 186 19.38 -3.91 -5.32
N TYR A 187 19.18 -5.07 -5.94
CA TYR A 187 19.28 -6.36 -5.25
C TYR A 187 20.72 -6.71 -4.80
N MET A 188 21.74 -6.22 -5.50
CA MET A 188 23.16 -6.44 -5.20
C MET A 188 23.74 -5.38 -4.24
N ASP A 189 23.18 -4.16 -4.25
CA ASP A 189 23.47 -3.05 -3.32
C ASP A 189 22.70 -3.22 -1.99
N GLU A 190 21.58 -3.95 -2.00
CA GLU A 190 21.02 -4.55 -0.79
C GLU A 190 22.06 -5.52 -0.24
N ASP A 191 22.49 -5.30 1.01
CA ASP A 191 23.42 -6.15 1.74
C ASP A 191 22.77 -7.52 2.03
N LEU A 192 22.64 -8.32 0.96
CA LEU A 192 22.07 -9.66 0.96
C LEU A 192 23.10 -10.59 1.57
N ARG A 193 22.84 -11.02 2.80
CA ARG A 193 23.71 -11.94 3.53
C ARG A 193 23.05 -13.29 3.66
N TYR A 194 23.86 -14.33 3.70
CA TYR A 194 23.39 -15.70 3.98
C TYR A 194 23.81 -16.07 5.40
N VAL A 195 22.84 -16.28 6.28
CA VAL A 195 23.08 -16.61 7.69
C VAL A 195 22.51 -17.97 8.03
N TYR A 196 23.29 -18.81 8.70
CA TYR A 196 22.78 -20.05 9.25
C TYR A 196 21.94 -19.74 10.50
N SER A 197 20.68 -20.18 10.50
CA SER A 197 19.82 -20.09 11.68
C SER A 197 19.76 -21.47 12.36
N PRO A 198 20.28 -21.61 13.60
CA PRO A 198 20.16 -22.83 14.38
C PRO A 198 18.70 -23.23 14.61
N TYR A 199 17.82 -22.25 14.87
CA TYR A 199 16.39 -22.47 15.10
C TYR A 199 15.70 -23.19 13.93
N TYR A 200 16.06 -22.82 12.70
CA TYR A 200 15.48 -23.41 11.50
C TYR A 200 16.35 -24.50 10.85
N ASN A 201 17.53 -24.76 11.40
CA ASN A 201 18.54 -25.70 10.89
C ASN A 201 18.82 -25.51 9.38
N LYS A 202 18.96 -24.26 8.92
CA LYS A 202 19.16 -23.92 7.50
C LYS A 202 19.81 -22.56 7.32
N VAL A 203 20.45 -22.37 6.16
CA VAL A 203 20.92 -21.07 5.70
C VAL A 203 19.75 -20.25 5.18
N ILE A 204 19.64 -19.02 5.65
CA ILE A 204 18.56 -18.09 5.32
C ILE A 204 19.16 -16.83 4.71
N PRO A 205 18.72 -16.44 3.49
CA PRO A 205 19.07 -15.15 2.92
C PRO A 205 18.34 -14.03 3.65
N ILE A 206 19.08 -13.04 4.13
CA ILE A 206 18.60 -11.86 4.86
C ILE A 206 18.95 -10.57 4.11
N PHE A 207 18.15 -9.53 4.30
CA PHE A 207 18.34 -8.21 3.71
C PHE A 207 18.32 -7.11 4.78
N HIS A 208 18.98 -6.00 4.50
CA HIS A 208 19.11 -4.86 5.41
C HIS A 208 17.83 -4.02 5.46
N LEU A 209 17.31 -3.72 6.66
CA LEU A 209 16.01 -3.04 6.82
C LEU A 209 16.10 -1.50 6.80
N SER A 210 17.20 -0.90 7.27
CA SER A 210 17.31 0.56 7.42
C SER A 210 18.76 1.03 7.30
N ALA A 211 19.02 2.05 6.48
CA ALA A 211 20.36 2.60 6.30
C ALA A 211 20.98 3.04 7.65
N GLY A 212 22.24 2.64 7.88
CA GLY A 212 23.03 3.07 9.04
C GLY A 212 22.85 2.27 10.33
N VAL A 213 21.96 1.27 10.39
CA VAL A 213 21.83 0.35 11.52
C VAL A 213 21.93 -1.09 10.99
N PRO A 214 22.81 -1.95 11.52
CA PRO A 214 23.00 -3.31 11.01
C PRO A 214 21.87 -4.25 11.46
N ILE A 215 20.66 -3.96 11.01
CA ILE A 215 19.42 -4.68 11.30
C ILE A 215 18.87 -5.27 10.00
N TYR A 216 18.49 -6.55 10.06
CA TYR A 216 18.20 -7.37 8.91
C TYR A 216 16.94 -8.22 9.13
N ALA A 217 16.27 -8.57 8.04
CA ALA A 217 15.13 -9.48 8.02
C ALA A 217 15.31 -10.58 6.95
N PRO A 218 14.65 -11.75 7.10
CA PRO A 218 14.68 -12.80 6.09
C PRO A 218 14.02 -12.35 4.79
N THR A 219 14.65 -12.65 3.66
CA THR A 219 14.16 -12.27 2.31
C THR A 219 12.96 -13.10 1.85
N VAL A 220 12.69 -14.23 2.52
CA VAL A 220 11.54 -15.10 2.25
C VAL A 220 10.59 -15.03 3.42
N SER A 221 9.52 -14.24 3.26
CA SER A 221 8.43 -14.12 4.22
C SER A 221 7.49 -15.33 4.09
N GLY A 222 7.43 -16.15 5.15
CA GLY A 222 6.39 -17.14 5.34
C GLY A 222 6.22 -17.42 6.83
N LYS A 223 5.08 -17.99 7.23
CA LYS A 223 4.73 -18.32 8.63
C LYS A 223 5.82 -19.07 9.41
N GLU A 224 6.72 -19.74 8.70
CA GLU A 224 7.79 -20.57 9.25
C GLU A 224 9.18 -19.90 9.30
N LYS A 225 9.36 -18.63 8.88
CA LYS A 225 10.70 -18.01 8.83
C LYS A 225 10.65 -16.53 9.20
N GLN A 226 10.16 -16.21 10.39
CA GLN A 226 10.07 -14.81 10.85
C GLN A 226 11.06 -14.52 11.96
N PHE A 227 11.97 -13.59 11.70
CA PHE A 227 12.87 -13.05 12.70
C PHE A 227 13.40 -11.67 12.29
N ILE A 228 13.89 -10.92 13.27
CA ILE A 228 14.78 -9.78 13.07
C ILE A 228 16.17 -10.19 13.54
N MET A 229 17.19 -9.91 12.74
CA MET A 229 18.59 -10.05 13.14
C MET A 229 19.21 -8.67 13.32
N ILE A 230 19.96 -8.45 14.40
CA ILE A 230 20.77 -7.24 14.57
C ILE A 230 22.19 -7.57 14.99
N GLU A 231 23.17 -6.85 14.44
CA GLU A 231 24.58 -6.99 14.79
C GLU A 231 24.96 -5.94 15.85
N ILE A 232 25.50 -6.40 16.98
CA ILE A 232 25.84 -5.58 18.15
C ILE A 232 27.26 -5.96 18.59
N GLY A 233 28.24 -5.08 18.36
CA GLY A 233 29.63 -5.27 18.84
C GLY A 233 30.24 -6.62 18.45
N ASN A 234 30.15 -6.98 17.17
CA ASN A 234 30.59 -8.25 16.57
C ASN A 234 29.79 -9.50 16.97
N LYS A 235 28.65 -9.35 17.65
CA LYS A 235 27.74 -10.45 18.00
C LYS A 235 26.39 -10.27 17.32
N LYS A 236 25.65 -11.36 17.16
CA LYS A 236 24.34 -11.37 16.49
C LYS A 236 23.23 -11.71 17.47
N LEU A 237 22.15 -10.93 17.41
CA LEU A 237 20.90 -11.21 18.11
C LEU A 237 19.82 -11.53 17.09
N TYR A 238 19.24 -12.71 17.20
CA TYR A 238 18.09 -13.14 16.40
C TYR A 238 16.85 -13.15 17.29
N ILE A 239 15.81 -12.39 16.93
CA ILE A 239 14.52 -12.40 17.62
C ILE A 239 13.49 -13.01 16.67
N HIS A 240 13.20 -14.28 16.86
CA HIS A 240 12.18 -15.07 16.18
C HIS A 240 10.81 -14.82 16.78
N PHE A 241 9.77 -14.82 15.96
CA PHE A 241 8.40 -14.62 16.41
C PHE A 241 7.40 -15.36 15.51
N SER A 242 6.19 -15.57 16.01
CA SER A 242 5.10 -16.14 15.21
C SER A 242 4.31 -15.03 14.51
N GLU A 243 3.89 -15.29 13.27
CA GLU A 243 3.00 -14.41 12.52
C GLU A 243 1.58 -14.48 13.11
N ASN A 244 1.35 -13.77 14.21
CA ASN A 244 0.01 -13.45 14.71
C ASN A 244 -0.20 -11.95 14.55
N PRO A 245 -0.95 -11.51 13.51
CA PRO A 245 -1.21 -10.09 13.25
C PRO A 245 -1.85 -9.36 14.43
N GLN A 246 -2.55 -10.09 15.32
CA GLN A 246 -3.18 -9.53 16.52
C GLN A 246 -2.20 -9.26 17.67
N GLN A 247 -0.93 -9.69 17.58
CA GLN A 247 0.00 -9.66 18.71
C GLN A 247 1.25 -8.79 18.50
N HIS A 248 1.37 -8.04 17.39
CA HIS A 248 2.39 -6.98 17.21
C HIS A 248 3.86 -7.42 17.42
N TYR A 249 4.17 -8.67 17.08
CA TYR A 249 5.49 -9.25 17.34
C TYR A 249 6.64 -8.53 16.62
N LEU A 250 6.42 -8.13 15.36
CA LEU A 250 7.46 -7.52 14.53
C LEU A 250 7.92 -6.19 15.12
N GLU A 251 6.97 -5.36 15.54
CA GLU A 251 7.21 -4.03 16.08
C GLU A 251 7.94 -4.15 17.42
N VAL A 252 7.45 -5.01 18.31
CA VAL A 252 8.05 -5.24 19.63
C VAL A 252 9.47 -5.80 19.47
N ALA A 253 9.67 -6.80 18.59
CA ALA A 253 10.99 -7.35 18.30
C ALA A 253 11.94 -6.28 17.70
N GLY A 254 11.43 -5.44 16.80
CA GLY A 254 12.19 -4.35 16.19
C GLY A 254 12.63 -3.31 17.23
N SER A 255 11.73 -2.89 18.12
CA SER A 255 12.06 -1.97 19.22
C SER A 255 13.10 -2.56 20.17
N PHE A 256 12.96 -3.83 20.56
CA PHE A 256 13.97 -4.49 21.40
C PHE A 256 15.34 -4.53 20.72
N ALA A 257 15.39 -4.92 19.44
CA ALA A 257 16.64 -4.93 18.69
C ALA A 257 17.28 -3.53 18.67
N LEU A 258 16.51 -2.49 18.33
CA LEU A 258 17.00 -1.12 18.22
C LEU A 258 17.46 -0.53 19.55
N TRP A 259 16.75 -0.78 20.66
CA TRP A 259 17.19 -0.32 21.98
C TRP A 259 18.43 -1.08 22.49
N MET A 260 18.57 -2.37 22.16
CA MET A 260 19.81 -3.10 22.43
C MET A 260 20.97 -2.49 21.64
N TYR A 261 20.75 -2.17 20.36
CA TYR A 261 21.77 -1.47 19.57
C TYR A 261 22.10 -0.09 20.15
N ALA A 262 21.11 0.67 20.60
CA ALA A 262 21.30 1.98 21.22
C ALA A 262 22.18 1.91 22.47
N ALA A 263 21.98 0.91 23.33
CA ALA A 263 22.80 0.72 24.52
C ALA A 263 24.27 0.38 24.17
N TRP A 264 24.52 -0.32 23.06
CA TRP A 264 25.89 -0.60 22.61
C TRP A 264 26.51 0.63 21.96
N TYR A 265 25.78 1.29 21.06
CA TYR A 265 26.28 2.40 20.27
C TYR A 265 26.44 3.70 21.06
N LYS A 266 25.49 4.03 21.95
CA LYS A 266 25.50 5.28 22.72
C LYS A 266 26.02 5.16 24.14
N LYS A 267 25.77 4.04 24.79
CA LYS A 267 26.25 3.80 26.16
C LYS A 267 27.54 2.98 26.20
N GLU A 268 28.06 2.57 25.04
CA GLU A 268 29.30 1.81 24.89
C GLU A 268 29.31 0.50 25.71
N ILE A 269 28.13 -0.06 25.95
CA ILE A 269 27.99 -1.29 26.72
C ILE A 269 28.18 -2.48 25.80
N ASN A 270 29.11 -3.39 26.14
CA ASN A 270 29.19 -4.70 25.51
C ASN A 270 28.04 -5.58 26.02
N ILE A 271 26.90 -5.53 25.32
CA ILE A 271 25.63 -6.08 25.82
C ILE A 271 25.55 -7.59 25.70
N LEU A 272 25.67 -8.13 24.49
CA LEU A 272 25.54 -9.56 24.24
C LEU A 272 26.79 -10.28 24.73
N LYS A 273 26.68 -11.44 25.38
CA LYS A 273 27.86 -12.24 25.75
C LYS A 273 28.34 -13.14 24.61
N LYS A 274 27.42 -13.60 23.77
CA LYS A 274 27.63 -14.46 22.59
C LYS A 274 26.50 -14.23 21.58
N ASP A 275 26.63 -14.81 20.40
CA ASP A 275 25.51 -14.90 19.46
C ASP A 275 24.34 -15.61 20.12
N THR A 276 23.15 -15.04 19.95
CA THR A 276 21.96 -15.40 20.72
C THR A 276 20.73 -15.47 19.82
N ASP A 277 20.05 -16.61 19.84
CA ASP A 277 18.72 -16.79 19.26
C ASP A 277 17.64 -16.75 20.34
N ILE A 278 16.61 -15.94 20.13
CA ILE A 278 15.46 -15.77 21.03
C ILE A 278 14.17 -16.02 20.25
N LYS A 279 13.27 -16.84 20.80
CA LYS A 279 11.87 -16.91 20.39
C LYS A 279 11.04 -16.03 21.32
N LEU A 280 10.52 -14.93 20.80
CA LEU A 280 9.62 -14.03 21.51
C LEU A 280 8.21 -14.60 21.52
N VAL A 281 7.60 -14.65 22.71
CA VAL A 281 6.20 -15.06 22.93
C VAL A 281 5.50 -13.99 23.76
N LEU A 282 4.46 -13.38 23.19
CA LEU A 282 3.68 -12.34 23.84
C LEU A 282 2.46 -12.99 24.49
N THR A 283 2.34 -12.83 25.81
CA THR A 283 1.41 -13.60 26.64
C THR A 283 0.99 -12.78 27.87
N ASN A 284 0.51 -13.45 28.93
CA ASN A 284 0.07 -12.88 30.20
C ASN A 284 1.02 -13.24 31.38
N LYS A 285 2.27 -13.60 31.07
CA LYS A 285 3.31 -13.93 32.05
C LYS A 285 4.70 -13.53 31.55
N ASN A 286 5.58 -13.17 32.49
CA ASN A 286 7.01 -12.96 32.20
C ASN A 286 7.79 -14.22 32.59
N ASP A 287 8.50 -14.83 31.65
CA ASP A 287 9.26 -16.07 31.86
C ASP A 287 10.38 -16.20 30.82
N ILE A 288 11.44 -16.94 31.14
CA ILE A 288 12.51 -17.27 30.18
C ILE A 288 12.90 -18.73 30.31
N GLN A 289 12.89 -19.42 29.18
CA GLN A 289 13.23 -20.84 29.09
C GLN A 289 14.43 -21.00 28.16
N LYS A 290 15.33 -21.92 28.50
CA LYS A 290 16.49 -22.26 27.69
C LYS A 290 16.25 -23.58 26.99
N GLU A 291 16.37 -23.56 25.68
CA GLU A 291 16.28 -24.74 24.81
C GLU A 291 17.66 -25.01 24.16
N ASP A 292 17.77 -26.13 23.46
CA ASP A 292 18.99 -26.48 22.73
C ASP A 292 19.25 -25.47 21.59
N GLY A 293 20.19 -24.56 21.86
CA GLY A 293 20.67 -23.56 20.89
C GLY A 293 19.90 -22.24 20.85
N TYR A 294 18.82 -22.07 21.63
CA TYR A 294 18.04 -20.81 21.68
C TYR A 294 17.34 -20.60 23.03
N TYR A 295 16.78 -19.40 23.23
CA TYR A 295 15.98 -19.03 24.40
C TYR A 295 14.54 -18.75 23.99
N ILE A 296 13.57 -19.09 24.83
CA ILE A 296 12.17 -18.67 24.68
C ILE A 296 11.89 -17.60 25.72
N VAL A 297 11.48 -16.41 25.29
CA VAL A 297 11.21 -15.27 26.16
C VAL A 297 9.72 -14.95 26.11
N PHE A 298 9.06 -15.10 27.25
CA PHE A 298 7.65 -14.78 27.43
C PHE A 298 7.53 -13.38 28.05
N ILE A 299 6.72 -12.51 27.46
CA ILE A 299 6.46 -11.17 27.97
C ILE A 299 4.97 -10.98 28.22
N ASP A 300 4.63 -10.52 29.43
CA ASP A 300 3.27 -10.17 29.82
C ASP A 300 2.87 -8.81 29.23
N ILE A 301 2.19 -8.84 28.09
CA ILE A 301 1.66 -7.64 27.44
C ILE A 301 0.34 -7.22 28.08
N ASP A 302 -0.58 -8.14 28.32
CA ASP A 302 -1.94 -7.81 28.77
C ASP A 302 -1.96 -7.01 30.08
N THR A 303 -1.11 -7.39 31.05
CA THR A 303 -1.02 -6.67 32.33
C THR A 303 -0.30 -5.33 32.17
N LEU A 304 0.71 -5.26 31.30
CA LEU A 304 1.48 -4.04 31.06
C LEU A 304 0.59 -2.93 30.49
N PHE A 305 -0.24 -3.24 29.48
CA PHE A 305 -1.10 -2.27 28.83
C PHE A 305 -2.21 -1.75 29.77
N LYS A 306 -2.77 -2.61 30.63
CA LYS A 306 -3.80 -2.19 31.60
C LYS A 306 -3.27 -1.26 32.70
N ASN A 307 -2.03 -1.47 33.15
CA ASN A 307 -1.52 -0.85 34.38
C ASN A 307 -0.45 0.24 34.14
N THR A 308 -0.15 0.56 32.89
CA THR A 308 0.93 1.49 32.55
C THR A 308 0.42 2.62 31.67
N LYS A 309 0.74 3.86 32.04
CA LYS A 309 0.53 5.00 31.15
C LYS A 309 1.23 4.75 29.81
N TYR A 310 0.53 4.96 28.71
CA TYR A 310 0.99 4.63 27.36
C TYR A 310 2.43 5.12 27.07
N GLU A 311 2.76 6.35 27.47
CA GLU A 311 4.10 6.96 27.33
C GLU A 311 5.27 6.16 27.93
N ASN A 312 5.00 5.22 28.84
CA ASN A 312 6.01 4.39 29.50
C ASN A 312 5.99 2.91 29.07
N ILE A 313 5.05 2.51 28.20
CA ILE A 313 4.87 1.10 27.82
C ILE A 313 6.13 0.52 27.18
N GLU A 314 6.69 1.19 26.17
CA GLU A 314 7.89 0.70 25.48
C GLU A 314 9.07 0.53 26.45
N LYS A 315 9.29 1.52 27.32
CA LYS A 315 10.35 1.46 28.33
C LYS A 315 10.18 0.26 29.26
N LYS A 316 8.96 0.01 29.76
CA LYS A 316 8.69 -1.15 30.61
C LYS A 316 8.82 -2.48 29.87
N LEU A 317 8.38 -2.55 28.62
CA LEU A 317 8.58 -3.73 27.77
C LEU A 317 10.08 -4.04 27.64
N PHE A 318 10.88 -3.02 27.33
CA PHE A 318 12.32 -3.18 27.18
C PHE A 318 13.01 -3.58 28.49
N LEU A 319 12.64 -2.95 29.62
CA LEU A 319 13.15 -3.32 30.95
C LEU A 319 12.83 -4.77 31.32
N ASN A 320 11.59 -5.23 31.08
CA ASN A 320 11.20 -6.61 31.34
C ASN A 320 12.01 -7.58 30.48
N PHE A 321 12.17 -7.26 29.20
CA PHE A 321 12.98 -8.05 28.26
C PHE A 321 14.44 -8.15 28.72
N THR A 322 15.08 -7.03 29.06
CA THR A 322 16.48 -7.02 29.52
C THR A 322 16.64 -7.76 30.85
N HIS A 323 15.69 -7.64 31.78
CA HIS A 323 15.73 -8.33 33.06
C HIS A 323 15.67 -9.86 32.89
N LEU A 324 14.80 -10.36 32.01
CA LEU A 324 14.72 -11.79 31.69
C LEU A 324 16.02 -12.30 31.06
N LEU A 325 16.60 -11.53 30.15
CA LEU A 325 17.88 -11.91 29.54
C LEU A 325 19.06 -11.86 30.51
N GLN A 326 19.05 -10.93 31.48
CA GLN A 326 20.05 -10.87 32.55
C GLN A 326 19.93 -12.06 33.51
N SER A 327 18.71 -12.46 33.89
CA SER A 327 18.49 -13.61 34.77
C SER A 327 18.98 -14.93 34.14
N ALA A 328 18.88 -15.07 32.82
CA ALA A 328 19.44 -16.19 32.07
C ALA A 328 20.91 -16.01 31.65
N ASN A 329 21.58 -14.97 32.16
CA ASN A 329 22.99 -14.65 31.89
C ASN A 329 23.33 -14.48 30.40
N VAL A 330 22.36 -14.02 29.59
CA VAL A 330 22.49 -13.83 28.13
C VAL A 330 23.16 -12.48 27.82
N ILE A 331 22.78 -11.44 28.57
CA ILE A 331 23.25 -10.07 28.37
C ILE A 331 24.00 -9.54 29.58
N SER A 332 24.73 -8.43 29.42
CA SER A 332 25.50 -7.80 30.49
C SER A 332 24.61 -7.22 31.59
N ILE A 333 25.04 -7.39 32.85
CA ILE A 333 24.45 -6.75 34.02
C ILE A 333 24.70 -5.23 34.04
N SER A 334 25.62 -4.73 33.21
CA SER A 334 25.92 -3.30 33.08
C SER A 334 24.76 -2.51 32.45
N LEU A 335 23.86 -3.17 31.72
CA LEU A 335 22.62 -2.57 31.23
C LEU A 335 21.60 -2.48 32.38
N THR A 336 21.83 -1.56 33.30
CA THR A 336 20.98 -1.37 34.48
C THR A 336 19.71 -0.60 34.14
N ASN A 337 18.69 -0.69 35.00
CA ASN A 337 17.46 0.10 34.84
C ASN A 337 17.74 1.62 34.72
N ASN A 338 18.72 2.13 35.47
CA ASN A 338 19.11 3.54 35.41
C ASN A 338 19.67 3.92 34.03
N VAL A 339 20.48 3.06 33.43
CA VAL A 339 21.02 3.28 32.07
C VAL A 339 19.87 3.31 31.06
N VAL A 340 18.91 2.39 31.17
CA VAL A 340 17.74 2.38 30.30
C VAL A 340 16.91 3.66 30.49
N ASP A 341 16.67 4.09 31.73
CA ASP A 341 15.96 5.34 32.02
C ASP A 341 16.68 6.56 31.42
N GLU A 342 18.01 6.61 31.50
CA GLU A 342 18.81 7.65 30.86
C GLU A 342 18.68 7.63 29.33
N MET A 343 18.73 6.45 28.69
CA MET A 343 18.61 6.33 27.24
C MET A 343 17.26 6.87 26.73
N PHE A 344 16.16 6.52 27.40
CA PHE A 344 14.83 7.05 27.06
C PHE A 344 14.73 8.57 27.31
N LYS A 345 15.39 9.07 28.35
CA LYS A 345 15.42 10.51 28.65
C LYS A 345 16.27 11.31 27.65
N GLU A 346 17.43 10.80 27.26
CA GLU A 346 18.36 11.43 26.32
C GLU A 346 17.82 11.42 24.89
N SER A 347 17.25 10.28 24.47
CA SER A 347 16.61 10.18 23.16
C SER A 347 15.40 11.10 23.05
N ALA A 348 14.63 11.26 24.13
CA ALA A 348 13.33 11.93 24.10
C ALA A 348 12.45 11.41 22.94
N GLY A 349 12.51 10.09 22.72
CA GLY A 349 11.92 9.41 21.57
C GLY A 349 11.60 7.95 21.86
N HIS A 350 10.82 7.34 20.97
CA HIS A 350 10.26 5.99 21.12
C HIS A 350 10.23 5.30 19.76
N PHE A 351 10.64 4.04 19.67
CA PHE A 351 10.50 3.23 18.45
C PHE A 351 9.10 2.61 18.35
N LEU A 352 8.46 2.32 19.48
CA LEU A 352 7.06 1.88 19.55
C LEU A 352 6.12 3.06 19.78
N MET A 353 5.00 3.07 19.06
CA MET A 353 3.90 3.99 19.32
C MET A 353 2.77 3.31 20.10
N THR A 354 2.29 3.97 21.14
CA THR A 354 1.28 3.44 22.08
C THR A 354 0.23 4.52 22.41
N ASN A 355 -1.05 4.17 22.48
CA ASN A 355 -2.16 5.04 22.94
C ASN A 355 -2.83 4.44 24.18
N GLU A 356 -3.90 5.10 24.66
CA GLU A 356 -4.67 4.68 25.84
C GLU A 356 -5.25 3.27 25.73
N ASP A 357 -5.45 2.73 24.52
CA ASP A 357 -6.13 1.46 24.29
C ASP A 357 -5.26 0.34 23.65
N ALA A 358 -4.08 0.62 23.06
CA ALA A 358 -3.23 -0.36 22.35
C ALA A 358 -1.85 0.18 21.88
N LEU A 359 -1.03 -0.71 21.28
CA LEU A 359 0.02 -0.30 20.32
C LEU A 359 -0.68 0.35 19.12
N ILE A 360 -0.29 1.57 18.77
CA ILE A 360 -0.98 2.42 17.77
C ILE A 360 -0.95 1.84 16.35
N TYR A 361 -0.20 0.76 16.09
CA TYR A 361 -0.25 0.08 14.80
C TYR A 361 -1.30 -1.05 14.76
N SER A 362 -2.05 -1.27 15.85
CA SER A 362 -3.16 -2.21 15.89
C SER A 362 -4.35 -1.68 15.09
N ASN A 363 -4.37 -2.00 13.81
CA ASN A 363 -5.61 -2.43 13.20
C ASN A 363 -5.23 -3.33 12.02
N ASN A 364 -5.56 -4.63 12.16
CA ASN A 364 -5.71 -5.53 11.01
C ASN A 364 -6.77 -5.01 9.99
N ASP A 365 -7.43 -3.91 10.33
CA ASP A 365 -8.39 -3.17 9.52
C ASP A 365 -7.81 -1.97 8.77
N ILE A 366 -6.51 -1.69 8.87
CA ILE A 366 -5.87 -0.67 8.03
C ILE A 366 -5.86 -1.19 6.58
N VAL A 367 -6.73 -0.62 5.74
CA VAL A 367 -6.78 -0.90 4.30
C VAL A 367 -6.04 0.21 3.56
N ASN A 368 -4.90 -0.13 2.99
CA ASN A 368 -4.17 0.75 2.09
C ASN A 368 -4.61 0.47 0.64
N HIS A 369 -5.21 1.48 0.02
CA HIS A 369 -5.34 1.52 -1.42
C HIS A 369 -4.23 2.41 -1.99
N GLN A 370 -3.62 1.98 -3.09
CA GLN A 370 -2.63 2.77 -3.81
C GLN A 370 -3.13 3.02 -5.22
N LEU A 371 -2.89 4.23 -5.73
CA LEU A 371 -3.21 4.56 -7.12
C LEU A 371 -2.40 3.69 -8.07
N ASN A 372 -3.05 3.25 -9.14
CA ASN A 372 -2.40 2.45 -10.16
C ASN A 372 -1.86 3.35 -11.27
N ASP A 373 -0.53 3.50 -11.35
CA ASP A 373 0.11 4.41 -12.31
C ASP A 373 -0.23 4.10 -13.77
N ARG A 374 -0.38 2.82 -14.14
CA ARG A 374 -0.83 2.44 -15.48
C ARG A 374 -2.19 3.04 -15.81
N TRP A 375 -3.18 2.90 -14.93
CA TRP A 375 -4.51 3.45 -15.18
C TRP A 375 -4.51 4.99 -15.20
N ILE A 376 -3.63 5.64 -14.45
CA ILE A 376 -3.42 7.09 -14.54
C ILE A 376 -2.94 7.46 -15.95
N ASP A 377 -2.01 6.71 -16.54
CA ASP A 377 -1.52 6.98 -17.90
C ASP A 377 -2.57 6.66 -18.97
N ILE A 378 -3.26 5.51 -18.88
CA ILE A 378 -4.32 5.12 -19.83
C ILE A 378 -5.40 6.19 -19.92
N ILE A 379 -5.84 6.76 -18.78
CA ILE A 379 -6.88 7.79 -18.79
C ILE A 379 -6.40 9.07 -19.49
N LEU A 380 -5.11 9.40 -19.46
CA LEU A 380 -4.59 10.53 -20.24
C LEU A 380 -4.66 10.28 -21.75
N GLU A 381 -4.50 9.03 -22.17
CA GLU A 381 -4.72 8.60 -23.55
C GLU A 381 -6.21 8.68 -23.91
N ASP A 382 -7.10 8.13 -23.08
CA ASP A 382 -8.56 8.21 -23.26
C ASP A 382 -9.04 9.67 -23.39
N ILE A 383 -8.52 10.59 -22.56
CA ILE A 383 -8.78 12.03 -22.65
C ILE A 383 -8.31 12.60 -23.99
N SER A 384 -7.11 12.24 -24.44
CA SER A 384 -6.57 12.71 -25.72
C SER A 384 -7.41 12.22 -26.90
N GLU A 385 -7.91 10.99 -26.84
CA GLU A 385 -8.79 10.43 -27.86
C GLU A 385 -10.15 11.12 -27.87
N TYR A 386 -10.74 11.32 -26.69
CA TYR A 386 -12.00 12.04 -26.51
C TYR A 386 -11.95 13.45 -27.11
N LEU A 387 -10.89 14.22 -26.83
CA LEU A 387 -10.76 15.59 -27.32
C LEU A 387 -10.51 15.64 -28.83
N ASN A 388 -9.95 14.58 -29.42
CA ASN A 388 -9.68 14.45 -30.85
C ASN A 388 -8.90 15.64 -31.45
N ILE A 389 -7.89 16.12 -30.73
CA ILE A 389 -7.09 17.32 -31.04
C ILE A 389 -5.65 17.00 -31.47
N LYS A 390 -5.42 15.78 -31.99
CA LYS A 390 -4.09 15.31 -32.45
C LYS A 390 -3.60 16.15 -33.64
N GLY A 391 -2.29 16.38 -33.73
CA GLY A 391 -1.69 17.09 -34.86
C GLY A 391 -0.50 17.95 -34.45
N LYS A 392 -0.69 19.27 -34.42
CA LYS A 392 0.37 20.23 -34.09
C LYS A 392 0.34 20.59 -32.61
N GLU A 393 1.52 20.73 -32.05
CA GLU A 393 1.68 21.27 -30.69
C GLU A 393 1.09 22.69 -30.64
N LYS A 394 0.23 22.93 -29.66
CA LYS A 394 -0.46 24.21 -29.50
C LYS A 394 -0.49 24.60 -28.02
N LYS A 395 0.12 25.74 -27.70
CA LYS A 395 -0.12 26.41 -26.41
C LYS A 395 -1.46 27.15 -26.48
N LEU A 396 -2.31 26.92 -25.49
CA LEU A 396 -3.64 27.52 -25.40
C LEU A 396 -3.61 28.85 -24.65
N SER A 397 -4.65 29.65 -24.83
CA SER A 397 -4.98 30.74 -23.91
C SER A 397 -5.59 30.20 -22.60
N ILE A 398 -5.67 31.03 -21.55
CA ILE A 398 -6.36 30.66 -20.29
C ILE A 398 -7.83 30.33 -20.55
N ILE A 399 -8.51 31.08 -21.43
CA ILE A 399 -9.92 30.87 -21.75
C ILE A 399 -10.12 29.51 -22.45
N GLU A 400 -9.32 29.21 -23.47
CA GLU A 400 -9.35 27.91 -24.14
C GLU A 400 -9.00 26.77 -23.18
N SER A 401 -8.03 27.00 -22.28
CA SER A 401 -7.64 26.03 -21.25
C SER A 401 -8.80 25.70 -20.31
N LYS A 402 -9.56 26.71 -19.86
CA LYS A 402 -10.76 26.52 -19.02
C LYS A 402 -11.82 25.67 -19.72
N GLU A 403 -12.13 25.96 -20.98
CA GLU A 403 -13.13 25.23 -21.75
C GLU A 403 -12.73 23.77 -21.96
N ILE A 404 -11.46 23.51 -22.29
CA ILE A 404 -10.96 22.13 -22.43
C ILE A 404 -11.03 21.38 -21.10
N ILE A 405 -10.56 21.95 -19.99
CA ILE A 405 -10.62 21.29 -18.68
C ILE A 405 -12.07 20.98 -18.29
N LYS A 406 -13.00 21.91 -18.53
CA LYS A 406 -14.43 21.69 -18.26
C LYS A 406 -14.98 20.52 -19.09
N SER A 407 -14.62 20.44 -20.37
CA SER A 407 -14.99 19.32 -21.24
C SER A 407 -14.44 17.99 -20.73
N ILE A 408 -13.17 17.97 -20.27
CA ILE A 408 -12.53 16.79 -19.71
C ILE A 408 -13.22 16.35 -18.42
N ILE A 409 -13.48 17.26 -17.49
CA ILE A 409 -14.15 16.95 -16.22
C ILE A 409 -15.52 16.32 -16.51
N ASN A 410 -16.28 16.87 -17.45
CA ASN A 410 -17.58 16.32 -17.83
C ASN A 410 -17.45 14.89 -18.39
N TYR A 411 -16.49 14.66 -19.29
CA TYR A 411 -16.21 13.33 -19.84
C TYR A 411 -15.84 12.32 -18.73
N LEU A 412 -14.90 12.69 -17.85
CA LEU A 412 -14.47 11.82 -16.76
C LEU A 412 -15.61 11.52 -15.78
N GLN A 413 -16.46 12.49 -15.46
CA GLN A 413 -17.65 12.27 -14.61
C GLN A 413 -18.65 11.30 -15.24
N GLN A 414 -18.82 11.35 -16.57
CA GLN A 414 -19.67 10.39 -17.29
C GLN A 414 -19.09 8.96 -17.21
N GLU A 415 -17.79 8.82 -17.44
CA GLU A 415 -17.09 7.53 -17.30
C GLU A 415 -17.19 6.98 -15.88
N VAL A 416 -17.00 7.83 -14.86
CA VAL A 416 -17.18 7.45 -13.45
C VAL A 416 -18.60 6.96 -13.19
N LYS A 417 -19.62 7.68 -13.68
CA LYS A 417 -21.02 7.29 -13.53
C LYS A 417 -21.31 5.94 -14.18
N ALA A 418 -20.81 5.71 -15.39
CA ALA A 418 -20.96 4.44 -16.10
C ALA A 418 -20.25 3.27 -15.40
N LEU A 419 -19.17 3.55 -14.65
CA LEU A 419 -18.37 2.55 -13.96
C LEU A 419 -18.93 2.19 -12.58
N ILE A 420 -19.34 3.18 -11.78
CA ILE A 420 -19.83 2.98 -10.40
C ILE A 420 -21.09 2.10 -10.38
N VAL A 421 -21.96 2.19 -11.38
CA VAL A 421 -23.19 1.37 -11.46
C VAL A 421 -22.92 -0.14 -11.59
N LYS A 422 -21.69 -0.58 -11.88
CA LYS A 422 -21.33 -2.01 -11.93
C LYS A 422 -21.07 -2.63 -10.56
N PHE A 423 -20.82 -1.80 -9.54
CA PHE A 423 -20.47 -2.24 -8.19
C PHE A 423 -21.72 -2.47 -7.36
N ASP A 424 -21.66 -3.42 -6.43
CA ASP A 424 -22.60 -3.44 -5.31
C ASP A 424 -22.36 -2.19 -4.45
N THR A 425 -23.35 -1.31 -4.36
CA THR A 425 -23.23 -0.01 -3.69
C THR A 425 -22.88 -0.19 -2.22
N LYS A 426 -23.50 -1.16 -1.54
CA LYS A 426 -23.34 -1.35 -0.09
C LYS A 426 -21.94 -1.83 0.27
N GLU A 427 -21.44 -2.84 -0.45
CA GLU A 427 -20.09 -3.36 -0.25
C GLU A 427 -19.03 -2.33 -0.67
N MET A 428 -19.28 -1.58 -1.74
CA MET A 428 -18.42 -0.49 -2.16
C MET A 428 -18.33 0.61 -1.10
N LEU A 429 -19.46 1.10 -0.56
CA LEU A 429 -19.48 2.11 0.49
C LEU A 429 -18.75 1.62 1.75
N LYS A 430 -18.98 0.39 2.20
CA LYS A 430 -18.23 -0.19 3.33
C LYS A 430 -16.71 -0.18 3.07
N SER A 431 -16.29 -0.60 1.87
CA SER A 431 -14.88 -0.61 1.48
C SER A 431 -14.29 0.80 1.45
N LEU A 432 -14.99 1.77 0.87
CA LEU A 432 -14.52 3.16 0.77
C LEU A 432 -14.44 3.81 2.16
N ILE A 433 -15.43 3.59 3.03
CA ILE A 433 -15.40 4.08 4.41
C ILE A 433 -14.20 3.51 5.16
N LYS A 434 -13.91 2.21 4.99
CA LYS A 434 -12.74 1.56 5.60
C LYS A 434 -11.42 2.16 5.08
N ILE A 435 -11.29 2.38 3.77
CA ILE A 435 -10.12 3.04 3.17
C ILE A 435 -9.96 4.46 3.73
N TYR A 436 -11.04 5.25 3.73
CA TYR A 436 -11.02 6.64 4.19
C TYR A 436 -10.58 6.74 5.65
N TYR A 437 -11.18 5.98 6.55
CA TYR A 437 -10.77 5.98 7.97
C TYR A 437 -9.34 5.46 8.15
N SER A 438 -8.89 4.49 7.35
CA SER A 438 -7.50 4.01 7.38
C SER A 438 -6.52 5.12 7.01
N THR A 439 -6.80 5.90 5.96
CA THR A 439 -5.95 7.03 5.56
C THR A 439 -5.89 8.13 6.63
N LEU A 440 -7.02 8.45 7.26
CA LEU A 440 -7.08 9.42 8.36
C LEU A 440 -6.30 8.94 9.58
N TYR A 441 -6.49 7.67 9.94
CA TYR A 441 -5.80 7.03 11.05
C TYR A 441 -4.29 7.06 10.83
N GLN A 442 -3.81 6.58 9.68
CA GLN A 442 -2.39 6.60 9.35
C GLN A 442 -1.79 7.99 9.33
N SER A 443 -2.48 8.97 8.71
CA SER A 443 -2.00 10.35 8.69
C SER A 443 -1.86 10.92 10.11
N LYS A 444 -2.81 10.60 11.00
CA LYS A 444 -2.75 11.00 12.42
C LYS A 444 -1.61 10.31 13.16
N ILE A 445 -1.38 9.02 12.90
CA ILE A 445 -0.28 8.25 13.51
C ILE A 445 1.05 8.81 13.09
N ILE A 446 1.27 8.97 11.79
CA ILE A 446 2.53 9.48 11.26
C ILE A 446 2.81 10.86 11.86
N ARG A 447 1.82 11.76 11.86
CA ARG A 447 1.97 13.10 12.47
C ARG A 447 2.30 13.06 13.96
N LYS A 448 1.63 12.23 14.75
CA LYS A 448 1.86 12.13 16.19
C LYS A 448 3.17 11.43 16.55
N GLY A 449 3.58 10.45 15.74
CA GLY A 449 4.71 9.57 16.00
C GLY A 449 6.03 10.06 15.46
N PHE A 450 6.01 10.87 14.39
CA PHE A 450 7.21 11.21 13.63
C PHE A 450 8.33 11.74 14.51
N ASN A 451 8.08 12.77 15.32
CA ASN A 451 9.13 13.36 16.16
C ASN A 451 9.69 12.35 17.16
N SER A 452 8.82 11.55 17.77
CA SER A 452 9.25 10.55 18.74
C SER A 452 10.12 9.46 18.09
N ILE A 453 9.69 8.94 16.95
CA ILE A 453 10.41 7.92 16.19
C ILE A 453 11.72 8.49 15.63
N ASN A 454 11.65 9.66 15.00
CA ASN A 454 12.81 10.34 14.42
C ASN A 454 13.86 10.69 15.47
N ASN A 455 13.45 11.13 16.67
CA ASN A 455 14.37 11.35 17.79
C ASN A 455 15.07 10.06 18.23
N ALA A 456 14.34 8.94 18.28
CA ALA A 456 14.93 7.64 18.61
C ALA A 456 15.93 7.17 17.53
N TYR A 457 15.60 7.32 16.24
CA TYR A 457 16.54 7.01 15.14
C TYR A 457 17.78 7.92 15.16
N ARG A 458 17.61 9.22 15.42
CA ARG A 458 18.74 10.16 15.61
C ARG A 458 19.60 9.79 16.79
N TYR A 459 18.99 9.31 17.88
CA TYR A 459 19.72 8.82 19.04
C TYR A 459 20.60 7.62 18.70
N ILE A 460 20.27 6.79 17.71
CA ILE A 460 21.15 5.70 17.26
C ILE A 460 22.02 6.07 16.04
N GLY A 461 22.08 7.35 15.69
CA GLY A 461 22.98 7.87 14.66
C GLY A 461 22.50 7.72 13.22
N THR A 462 21.18 7.53 13.00
CA THR A 462 20.59 7.51 11.65
C THR A 462 19.36 8.43 11.57
N GLU A 463 18.80 8.61 10.37
CA GLU A 463 17.56 9.33 10.15
C GLU A 463 16.43 8.39 9.74
N LEU A 464 15.19 8.79 10.02
CA LEU A 464 14.02 8.03 9.57
C LEU A 464 13.79 8.30 8.08
N ASP A 465 14.34 7.45 7.23
CA ASP A 465 14.09 7.48 5.80
C ASP A 465 12.60 7.16 5.51
N GLN A 466 11.92 8.03 4.75
CA GLN A 466 10.67 7.75 3.99
C GLN A 466 9.26 7.98 4.59
N GLN A 467 9.02 8.82 5.62
CA GLN A 467 7.61 9.10 6.01
C GLN A 467 6.90 10.23 5.21
N PHE A 468 7.63 11.07 4.47
CA PHE A 468 6.99 12.21 3.77
C PHE A 468 6.20 11.80 2.52
N GLY A 469 6.69 10.83 1.74
CA GLY A 469 6.01 10.32 0.55
C GLY A 469 4.69 9.64 0.90
N VAL A 470 4.72 8.76 1.91
CA VAL A 470 3.56 7.99 2.39
C VAL A 470 2.42 8.90 2.87
N ASN A 471 2.73 9.98 3.59
CA ASN A 471 1.71 10.96 4.00
C ASN A 471 1.04 11.68 2.82
N SER A 472 1.79 11.96 1.76
CA SER A 472 1.24 12.63 0.58
C SER A 472 0.26 11.73 -0.18
N GLU A 473 0.63 10.46 -0.38
CA GLU A 473 -0.24 9.46 -1.03
C GLU A 473 -1.52 9.23 -0.24
N ASN A 474 -1.43 9.09 1.09
CA ASN A 474 -2.59 8.93 1.95
C ASN A 474 -3.58 10.10 1.85
N SER A 475 -3.08 11.33 1.74
CA SER A 475 -3.94 12.50 1.56
C SER A 475 -4.69 12.48 0.24
N THR A 476 -4.03 12.10 -0.85
CA THR A 476 -4.65 12.00 -2.19
C THR A 476 -5.70 10.89 -2.22
N ILE A 477 -5.38 9.72 -1.67
CA ILE A 477 -6.33 8.60 -1.57
C ILE A 477 -7.54 9.00 -0.72
N GLY A 478 -7.35 9.71 0.39
CA GLY A 478 -8.43 10.22 1.23
C GLY A 478 -9.40 11.11 0.46
N ILE A 479 -8.89 12.10 -0.29
CA ILE A 479 -9.69 13.02 -1.11
C ILE A 479 -10.47 12.26 -2.18
N ILE A 480 -9.81 11.35 -2.91
CA ILE A 480 -10.44 10.55 -3.97
C ILE A 480 -11.54 9.66 -3.39
N THR A 481 -11.26 8.99 -2.28
CA THR A 481 -12.21 8.08 -1.63
C THR A 481 -13.45 8.83 -1.17
N GLN A 482 -13.26 10.00 -0.53
CA GLN A 482 -14.37 10.88 -0.15
C GLN A 482 -15.17 11.32 -1.38
N GLY A 483 -14.49 11.75 -2.45
CA GLY A 483 -15.14 12.16 -3.69
C GLY A 483 -15.98 11.05 -4.33
N ILE A 484 -15.55 9.78 -4.26
CA ILE A 484 -16.35 8.64 -4.75
C ILE A 484 -17.61 8.46 -3.90
N ILE A 485 -17.50 8.54 -2.57
CA ILE A 485 -18.65 8.44 -1.65
C ILE A 485 -19.65 9.56 -1.96
N GLU A 486 -19.18 10.80 -2.08
CA GLU A 486 -20.01 11.95 -2.45
C GLU A 486 -20.65 11.76 -3.83
N PHE A 487 -19.93 11.21 -4.81
CA PHE A 487 -20.47 10.95 -6.14
C PHE A 487 -21.61 9.92 -6.11
N ILE A 488 -21.45 8.81 -5.35
CA ILE A 488 -22.50 7.81 -5.14
C ILE A 488 -23.73 8.46 -4.53
N ILE A 489 -23.54 9.25 -3.48
CA ILE A 489 -24.60 9.90 -2.71
C ILE A 489 -25.34 10.94 -3.57
N LEU A 490 -24.62 11.86 -4.24
CA LEU A 490 -25.19 12.92 -5.07
C LEU A 490 -25.93 12.39 -6.29
N ASN A 491 -25.45 11.29 -6.89
CA ASN A 491 -26.11 10.65 -8.04
C ASN A 491 -27.13 9.58 -7.61
N ASN A 492 -27.30 9.37 -6.31
CA ASN A 492 -28.19 8.39 -5.71
C ASN A 492 -28.09 6.99 -6.35
N ILE A 493 -26.87 6.48 -6.45
CA ILE A 493 -26.58 5.20 -7.09
C ILE A 493 -26.85 4.07 -6.10
N ASP A 494 -27.85 3.24 -6.38
CA ASP A 494 -28.15 2.02 -5.61
C ASP A 494 -28.22 0.81 -6.53
N ASN A 495 -27.20 -0.06 -6.43
CA ASN A 495 -27.13 -1.31 -7.16
C ASN A 495 -26.80 -2.45 -6.18
N GLN A 496 -27.59 -3.52 -6.25
CA GLN A 496 -27.50 -4.68 -5.35
C GLN A 496 -26.78 -5.88 -5.98
N SER A 497 -26.22 -5.73 -7.19
CA SER A 497 -25.53 -6.80 -7.91
C SER A 497 -24.13 -6.37 -8.30
N SER A 498 -23.12 -7.18 -7.97
CA SER A 498 -21.74 -6.87 -8.37
C SER A 498 -21.39 -7.58 -9.66
N SER A 499 -21.01 -6.82 -10.69
CA SER A 499 -20.35 -7.33 -11.90
C SER A 499 -18.95 -6.71 -12.09
N SER A 500 -18.52 -5.87 -11.14
CA SER A 500 -17.25 -5.17 -11.21
C SER A 500 -16.04 -6.07 -10.94
N SER A 501 -14.99 -5.83 -11.72
CA SER A 501 -13.67 -6.44 -11.59
C SER A 501 -12.75 -5.59 -10.69
N LEU A 502 -11.58 -6.11 -10.33
CA LEU A 502 -10.56 -5.31 -9.65
C LEU A 502 -9.99 -4.21 -10.56
N GLU A 503 -9.92 -4.46 -11.86
CA GLU A 503 -9.52 -3.44 -12.85
C GLU A 503 -10.50 -2.26 -12.89
N ASP A 504 -11.81 -2.53 -12.79
CA ASP A 504 -12.82 -1.47 -12.71
C ASP A 504 -12.57 -0.60 -11.47
N ARG A 505 -12.11 -1.18 -10.34
CA ARG A 505 -11.78 -0.41 -9.13
C ARG A 505 -10.54 0.47 -9.35
N ASP A 506 -9.48 -0.08 -9.92
CA ASP A 506 -8.27 0.69 -10.21
C ASP A 506 -8.56 1.83 -11.22
N LYS A 507 -9.34 1.56 -12.28
CA LYS A 507 -9.80 2.56 -13.24
C LYS A 507 -10.62 3.65 -12.56
N LEU A 508 -11.54 3.29 -11.66
CA LEU A 508 -12.37 4.26 -10.93
C LEU A 508 -11.52 5.24 -10.11
N PHE A 509 -10.57 4.73 -9.33
CA PHE A 509 -9.69 5.58 -8.53
C PHE A 509 -8.83 6.49 -9.40
N ALA A 510 -8.34 6.01 -10.54
CA ALA A 510 -7.57 6.81 -11.48
C ALA A 510 -8.42 7.89 -12.20
N LEU A 511 -9.68 7.59 -12.54
CA LEU A 511 -10.61 8.59 -13.10
C LEU A 511 -10.86 9.72 -12.10
N MET A 512 -11.13 9.36 -10.85
CA MET A 512 -11.36 10.33 -9.78
C MET A 512 -10.10 11.11 -9.41
N TYR A 513 -8.92 10.50 -9.50
CA TYR A 513 -7.63 11.20 -9.40
C TYR A 513 -7.54 12.31 -10.45
N HIS A 514 -7.83 12.01 -11.71
CA HIS A 514 -7.80 13.02 -12.77
C HIS A 514 -8.88 14.09 -12.59
N ILE A 515 -10.10 13.75 -12.16
CA ILE A 515 -11.13 14.74 -11.83
C ILE A 515 -10.63 15.72 -10.76
N ALA A 516 -10.06 15.22 -9.66
CA ALA A 516 -9.52 16.06 -8.59
C ALA A 516 -8.38 16.96 -9.10
N LYS A 517 -7.48 16.41 -9.92
CA LYS A 517 -6.35 17.14 -10.52
C LYS A 517 -6.83 18.23 -11.48
N MET A 518 -7.78 17.92 -12.35
CA MET A 518 -8.40 18.88 -13.29
C MET A 518 -9.17 19.97 -12.55
N GLY A 519 -9.86 19.64 -11.45
CA GLY A 519 -10.49 20.63 -10.57
C GLY A 519 -9.49 21.64 -10.01
N SER A 520 -8.32 21.15 -9.54
CA SER A 520 -7.26 22.03 -9.05
C SER A 520 -6.74 22.99 -10.13
N TYR A 521 -6.62 22.53 -11.38
CA TYR A 521 -6.24 23.41 -12.50
C TYR A 521 -7.33 24.43 -12.85
N MET A 522 -8.61 24.04 -12.75
CA MET A 522 -9.71 24.97 -12.94
C MET A 522 -9.66 26.12 -11.92
N ASP A 523 -9.37 25.81 -10.65
CA ASP A 523 -9.17 26.83 -9.61
C ASP A 523 -8.01 27.77 -9.96
N MET A 524 -6.90 27.24 -10.47
CA MET A 524 -5.76 28.06 -10.91
C MET A 524 -6.14 29.02 -12.04
N PHE A 525 -6.90 28.54 -13.03
CA PHE A 525 -7.36 29.38 -14.13
C PHE A 525 -8.36 30.44 -13.66
N ASN A 526 -9.22 30.12 -12.69
CA ASN A 526 -10.15 31.07 -12.11
C ASN A 526 -9.46 32.19 -11.34
N ASN A 527 -8.29 31.91 -10.77
CA ASN A 527 -7.44 32.90 -10.12
C ASN A 527 -6.43 33.58 -11.06
N GLU A 528 -6.51 33.32 -12.37
CA GLU A 528 -5.67 33.94 -13.42
C GLU A 528 -4.15 33.85 -13.13
N ILE A 529 -3.72 32.73 -12.56
CA ILE A 529 -2.30 32.53 -12.21
C ILE A 529 -1.45 32.51 -13.50
N PRO A 530 -0.40 33.34 -13.62
CA PRO A 530 0.43 33.42 -14.83
C PRO A 530 1.14 32.11 -15.19
N ASN A 531 1.35 31.87 -16.49
CA ASN A 531 2.10 30.71 -17.02
C ASN A 531 1.49 29.35 -16.69
N THR A 532 0.17 29.30 -16.47
CA THR A 532 -0.55 28.05 -16.19
C THR A 532 -1.24 27.48 -17.42
N GLU A 533 -1.17 28.15 -18.58
CA GLU A 533 -1.92 27.75 -19.77
C GLU A 533 -1.52 26.37 -20.28
N LEU A 534 -2.51 25.60 -20.72
CA LEU A 534 -2.30 24.25 -21.21
C LEU A 534 -1.51 24.25 -22.52
N THR A 535 -0.71 23.21 -22.71
CA THR A 535 -0.10 22.89 -23.99
C THR A 535 -0.63 21.55 -24.47
N ILE A 536 -1.17 21.51 -25.69
CA ILE A 536 -1.54 20.27 -26.37
C ILE A 536 -0.30 19.81 -27.12
N LEU A 537 0.16 18.59 -26.85
CA LEU A 537 1.25 17.96 -27.57
C LEU A 537 0.79 17.47 -28.95
N LYS A 538 1.74 17.18 -29.84
CA LYS A 538 1.45 16.67 -31.19
C LYS A 538 0.57 15.41 -31.20
N ASN A 539 0.70 14.56 -30.19
CA ASN A 539 -0.11 13.35 -30.04
C ASN A 539 -1.48 13.59 -29.40
N GLY A 540 -1.86 14.84 -29.11
CA GLY A 540 -3.11 15.23 -28.48
C GLY A 540 -3.12 15.17 -26.95
N ARG A 541 -2.07 14.61 -26.31
CA ARG A 541 -1.97 14.63 -24.84
C ARG A 541 -1.78 16.06 -24.35
N ILE A 542 -2.36 16.34 -23.18
CA ILE A 542 -2.29 17.66 -22.56
C ILE A 542 -1.12 17.67 -21.58
N VAL A 543 -0.22 18.63 -21.79
CA VAL A 543 0.79 19.01 -20.81
C VAL A 543 0.28 20.18 -20.01
N ILE A 544 0.33 19.99 -18.71
CA ILE A 544 -0.09 21.01 -17.76
C ILE A 544 1.17 21.58 -17.11
N PRO A 545 1.37 22.91 -17.09
CA PRO A 545 2.61 23.50 -16.64
C PRO A 545 2.96 23.11 -15.19
N ASP A 546 4.09 22.43 -15.03
CA ASP A 546 4.57 21.92 -13.75
C ASP A 546 5.23 23.02 -12.87
N ILE A 547 5.40 24.25 -13.38
CA ILE A 547 6.05 25.34 -12.64
C ILE A 547 5.34 25.67 -11.33
N PHE A 548 4.01 25.73 -11.35
CA PHE A 548 3.22 25.98 -10.15
C PHE A 548 3.27 24.78 -9.21
N PHE A 549 3.21 23.55 -9.73
CA PHE A 549 3.34 22.34 -8.94
C PHE A 549 4.72 22.20 -8.32
N ARG A 550 5.81 22.56 -9.01
CA ARG A 550 7.16 22.54 -8.43
C ARG A 550 7.28 23.54 -7.27
N ILE A 551 6.83 24.78 -7.47
CA ILE A 551 6.87 25.83 -6.43
C ILE A 551 5.94 25.49 -5.26
N ASN A 552 4.71 25.07 -5.54
CA ASN A 552 3.76 24.72 -4.50
C ASN A 552 4.04 23.37 -3.86
N ASN A 553 4.56 22.38 -4.58
CA ASN A 553 4.98 21.13 -3.95
C ASN A 553 6.16 21.41 -3.04
N GLU A 554 7.14 22.24 -3.40
CA GLU A 554 8.18 22.64 -2.44
C GLU A 554 7.60 23.36 -1.23
N TYR A 555 6.67 24.29 -1.43
CA TYR A 555 5.98 24.99 -0.34
C TYR A 555 5.16 24.04 0.55
N PHE A 556 4.30 23.20 -0.03
CA PHE A 556 3.46 22.22 0.66
C PHE A 556 4.28 21.08 1.26
N LEU A 557 5.37 20.65 0.64
CA LEU A 557 6.33 19.72 1.23
C LEU A 557 7.01 20.36 2.43
N THR A 558 7.37 21.64 2.34
CA THR A 558 7.95 22.39 3.47
C THR A 558 6.92 22.60 4.59
N LEU A 559 5.68 22.95 4.26
CA LEU A 559 4.58 23.03 5.21
C LEU A 559 4.31 21.68 5.86
N ARG A 560 4.19 20.59 5.09
CA ARG A 560 4.01 19.23 5.62
C ARG A 560 5.18 18.81 6.49
N LYS A 561 6.42 19.13 6.08
CA LYS A 561 7.61 18.95 6.92
C LYS A 561 7.48 19.71 8.24
N ARG A 562 6.96 20.94 8.23
CA ARG A 562 6.68 21.72 9.45
C ARG A 562 5.49 21.19 10.26
N GLU A 563 4.41 20.73 9.63
CA GLU A 563 3.27 20.09 10.28
C GLU A 563 3.70 18.84 11.05
N ILE A 564 4.62 18.09 10.47
CA ILE A 564 5.10 16.83 11.02
C ILE A 564 6.22 17.07 12.06
N ALA A 565 7.17 17.96 11.76
CA ALA A 565 8.34 18.19 12.61
C ALA A 565 8.10 19.21 13.74
N ASP A 566 7.17 20.16 13.55
CA ASP A 566 7.05 21.36 14.39
C ASP A 566 5.58 21.65 14.75
N LEU A 567 4.86 20.60 15.13
CA LEU A 567 3.42 20.64 15.46
C LEU A 567 3.08 21.73 16.51
N LYS A 568 3.97 21.96 17.49
CA LYS A 568 3.83 23.01 18.52
C LYS A 568 3.95 24.43 17.94
N LEU A 569 4.83 24.62 16.96
CA LEU A 569 4.93 25.91 16.26
C LEU A 569 3.66 26.15 15.46
N LEU A 570 3.11 25.12 14.83
CA LEU A 570 1.89 25.22 14.04
C LEU A 570 0.65 25.47 14.92
N GLU A 571 0.56 24.83 16.09
CA GLU A 571 -0.44 25.15 17.12
C GLU A 571 -0.34 26.61 17.57
N LYS A 572 0.88 27.12 17.83
CA LYS A 572 1.10 28.54 18.16
C LYS A 572 0.76 29.47 17.00
N GLN A 573 1.09 29.11 15.76
CA GLN A 573 0.73 29.89 14.58
C GLN A 573 -0.79 29.92 14.36
N HIS A 574 -1.49 28.81 14.56
CA HIS A 574 -2.94 28.77 14.56
C HIS A 574 -3.55 29.63 15.67
N GLN A 575 -2.93 29.72 16.84
CA GLN A 575 -3.35 30.63 17.91
C GLN A 575 -3.15 32.12 17.55
N LEU A 576 -2.22 32.43 16.63
CA LEU A 576 -1.93 33.79 16.17
C LEU A 576 -2.78 34.20 14.97
N LEU A 577 -3.32 33.25 14.21
CA LEU A 577 -4.28 33.52 13.14
C LEU A 577 -5.66 33.74 13.76
N PRO A 578 -6.44 34.73 13.28
CA PRO A 578 -7.84 34.82 13.68
C PRO A 578 -8.51 33.49 13.34
N PRO A 579 -9.13 32.81 14.30
CA PRO A 579 -9.75 31.53 14.02
C PRO A 579 -10.83 31.74 12.95
N PHE A 580 -10.69 31.08 11.80
CA PHE A 580 -11.83 30.75 10.95
C PHE A 580 -12.64 29.63 11.63
N ILE A 581 -12.97 29.82 12.91
CA ILE A 581 -13.86 28.96 13.66
C ILE A 581 -15.22 29.60 13.47
N LEU A 582 -16.10 28.87 12.79
CA LEU A 582 -17.52 29.18 12.78
C LEU A 582 -17.97 29.35 14.24
N ASP A 583 -18.31 30.57 14.64
CA ASP A 583 -18.87 30.81 15.97
C ASP A 583 -20.29 30.23 15.96
N VAL A 584 -20.41 29.00 16.44
CA VAL A 584 -21.67 28.26 16.53
C VAL A 584 -22.64 28.89 17.54
N SER A 585 -22.21 29.91 18.28
CA SER A 585 -23.04 30.75 19.16
C SER A 585 -23.39 32.10 18.55
N ASP A 586 -22.85 32.44 17.37
CA ASP A 586 -23.16 33.67 16.67
C ASP A 586 -24.63 33.69 16.24
N LYS A 587 -25.33 34.75 16.61
CA LYS A 587 -26.77 34.89 16.36
C LYS A 587 -27.07 34.99 14.87
N ASN A 588 -26.21 35.62 14.07
CA ASN A 588 -26.44 35.77 12.64
C ASN A 588 -26.29 34.42 11.94
N PHE A 589 -25.30 33.62 12.30
CA PHE A 589 -25.13 32.25 11.84
C PHE A 589 -26.35 31.40 12.21
N LEU A 590 -26.77 31.38 13.48
CA LEU A 590 -27.90 30.56 13.92
C LEU A 590 -29.20 30.94 13.22
N GLN A 591 -29.45 32.25 13.04
CA GLN A 591 -30.61 32.73 12.28
C GLN A 591 -30.53 32.38 10.80
N ALA A 592 -29.35 32.52 10.18
CA ALA A 592 -29.13 32.14 8.78
C ALA A 592 -29.32 30.64 8.58
N PHE A 593 -28.82 29.81 9.50
CA PHE A 593 -28.96 28.36 9.45
C PHE A 593 -30.43 27.92 9.55
N ILE A 594 -31.19 28.49 10.50
CA ILE A 594 -32.62 28.22 10.63
C ILE A 594 -33.37 28.65 9.37
N LYS A 595 -33.04 29.83 8.83
CA LYS A 595 -33.68 30.38 7.63
C LYS A 595 -33.42 29.51 6.39
N GLU A 596 -32.21 28.99 6.24
CA GLU A 596 -31.82 28.15 5.11
C GLU A 596 -32.41 26.74 5.22
N TYR A 597 -32.26 26.11 6.38
CA TYR A 597 -32.51 24.67 6.52
C TYR A 597 -33.81 24.31 7.25
N GLY A 598 -34.50 25.30 7.84
CA GLY A 598 -35.77 25.13 8.53
C GLY A 598 -35.71 24.44 9.90
N ILE A 599 -34.50 24.13 10.40
CA ILE A 599 -34.24 23.58 11.73
C ILE A 599 -33.10 24.33 12.41
N SER A 600 -33.05 24.33 13.75
CA SER A 600 -31.92 24.92 14.47
C SER A 600 -30.66 24.08 14.32
N PHE A 601 -29.50 24.73 14.44
CA PHE A 601 -28.22 24.05 14.37
C PHE A 601 -28.02 23.04 15.52
N ASP A 602 -28.56 23.33 16.71
CA ASP A 602 -28.56 22.40 17.85
C ASP A 602 -29.41 21.15 17.59
N VAL A 603 -30.56 21.34 16.93
CA VAL A 603 -31.40 20.23 16.48
C VAL A 603 -30.64 19.37 15.48
N TYR A 604 -29.99 19.97 14.48
CA TYR A 604 -29.14 19.26 13.52
C TYR A 604 -28.03 18.45 14.20
N LYS A 605 -27.28 19.05 15.14
CA LYS A 605 -26.24 18.35 15.94
C LYS A 605 -26.81 17.18 16.73
N SER A 606 -27.97 17.35 17.36
CA SER A 606 -28.65 16.30 18.13
C SER A 606 -29.02 15.11 17.25
N ILE A 607 -29.49 15.35 16.03
CA ILE A 607 -29.78 14.29 15.04
C ILE A 607 -28.50 13.54 14.68
N LEU A 608 -27.42 14.24 14.34
CA LEU A 608 -26.13 13.63 14.01
C LEU A 608 -25.59 12.77 15.16
N SER A 609 -25.65 13.30 16.39
CA SER A 609 -25.20 12.56 17.59
C SER A 609 -26.04 11.31 17.78
N THR A 610 -27.37 11.40 17.65
CA THR A 610 -28.26 10.24 17.82
C THR A 610 -28.00 9.18 16.75
N CYS A 611 -27.75 9.58 15.49
CA CYS A 611 -27.39 8.66 14.42
C CYS A 611 -26.02 8.00 14.66
N SER A 612 -25.05 8.76 15.15
CA SER A 612 -23.73 8.25 15.54
C SER A 612 -23.83 7.24 16.67
N ASP A 613 -24.56 7.56 17.75
CA ASP A 613 -24.78 6.66 18.89
C ASP A 613 -25.48 5.38 18.44
N TYR A 614 -26.44 5.48 17.51
CA TYR A 614 -27.09 4.32 16.92
C TYR A 614 -26.10 3.42 16.17
N SER A 615 -25.25 4.01 15.32
CA SER A 615 -24.20 3.30 14.57
C SER A 615 -23.20 2.61 15.49
N ILE A 616 -22.73 3.32 16.53
CA ILE A 616 -21.82 2.79 17.56
C ILE A 616 -22.44 1.58 18.26
N ASN A 617 -23.69 1.70 18.72
CA ASN A 617 -24.42 0.61 19.38
C ASN A 617 -24.63 -0.63 18.50
N LYS A 618 -24.60 -0.45 17.17
CA LYS A 618 -24.71 -1.53 16.19
C LYS A 618 -23.35 -2.03 15.70
N ASN A 619 -22.26 -1.42 16.14
CA ASN A 619 -20.89 -1.72 15.72
C ASN A 619 -20.74 -1.79 14.18
N THR A 620 -21.39 -0.87 13.47
CA THR A 620 -21.31 -0.78 12.00
C THR A 620 -21.19 0.66 11.54
N SER A 621 -20.24 0.92 10.65
CA SER A 621 -20.02 2.25 10.05
C SER A 621 -21.06 2.62 8.99
N LEU A 622 -21.83 1.64 8.49
CA LEU A 622 -22.95 1.86 7.57
C LEU A 622 -24.21 1.24 8.17
N VAL A 623 -25.26 2.04 8.35
CA VAL A 623 -26.52 1.60 8.94
C VAL A 623 -27.63 1.67 7.91
N GLU A 624 -28.30 0.53 7.70
CA GLU A 624 -29.49 0.44 6.86
C GLU A 624 -30.73 0.44 7.74
N LEU A 625 -31.65 1.38 7.49
CA LEU A 625 -32.85 1.57 8.28
C LEU A 625 -34.06 1.74 7.36
N SER A 626 -35.17 1.13 7.74
CA SER A 626 -36.46 1.52 7.16
C SER A 626 -36.80 2.94 7.58
N LYS A 627 -37.55 3.66 6.73
CA LYS A 627 -37.98 5.03 7.02
C LYS A 627 -38.66 5.14 8.39
N ASN A 628 -39.59 4.24 8.70
CA ASN A 628 -40.29 4.24 10.00
C ASN A 628 -39.33 4.13 11.20
N LYS A 629 -38.27 3.34 11.05
CA LYS A 629 -37.26 3.17 12.09
C LYS A 629 -36.38 4.41 12.19
N PHE A 630 -36.04 5.03 11.07
CA PHE A 630 -35.32 6.32 11.06
C PHE A 630 -36.18 7.44 11.67
N ASP A 631 -37.47 7.51 11.36
CA ASP A 631 -38.41 8.45 11.98
C ASP A 631 -38.51 8.27 13.51
N SER A 632 -38.39 7.03 14.00
CA SER A 632 -38.31 6.75 15.44
C SER A 632 -37.02 7.25 16.08
N ILE A 633 -35.91 7.31 15.33
CA ILE A 633 -34.66 7.93 15.79
C ILE A 633 -34.85 9.46 15.87
N LEU A 634 -35.58 10.04 14.92
CA LEU A 634 -35.94 11.46 14.88
C LEU A 634 -37.15 11.83 15.78
N HIS A 635 -37.53 11.00 16.76
CA HIS A 635 -38.72 11.20 17.60
C HIS A 635 -38.75 12.52 18.38
N LYS A 636 -37.59 13.16 18.58
CA LYS A 636 -37.48 14.46 19.27
C LYS A 636 -37.87 15.65 18.39
N LEU A 637 -38.03 15.45 17.09
CA LEU A 637 -38.43 16.49 16.14
C LEU A 637 -39.95 16.53 16.00
N ASN A 638 -40.52 17.72 15.93
CA ASN A 638 -41.92 17.86 15.50
C ASN A 638 -42.04 17.63 13.98
N GLU A 639 -43.26 17.47 13.47
CA GLU A 639 -43.49 17.16 12.04
C GLU A 639 -42.98 18.27 11.09
N VAL A 640 -42.97 19.54 11.51
CA VAL A 640 -42.43 20.64 10.70
C VAL A 640 -40.91 20.51 10.59
N GLU A 641 -40.23 20.25 11.71
CA GLU A 641 -38.77 20.05 11.76
C GLU A 641 -38.34 18.79 11.02
N LYS A 642 -39.08 17.68 11.14
CA LYS A 642 -38.81 16.47 10.35
C LYS A 642 -38.91 16.75 8.85
N ASN A 643 -39.96 17.42 8.41
CA ASN A 643 -40.15 17.74 7.00
C ASN A 643 -39.05 18.67 6.48
N ALA A 644 -38.66 19.68 7.26
CA ALA A 644 -37.53 20.55 6.95
C ALA A 644 -36.22 19.74 6.86
N PHE A 645 -35.96 18.84 7.80
CA PHE A 645 -34.79 17.98 7.78
C PHE A 645 -34.74 17.09 6.53
N TYR A 646 -35.83 16.40 6.21
CA TYR A 646 -35.93 15.55 5.01
C TYR A 646 -35.76 16.34 3.71
N LYS A 647 -36.17 17.60 3.67
CA LYS A 647 -36.01 18.46 2.49
C LYS A 647 -34.56 18.93 2.34
N SER A 648 -33.91 19.26 3.45
CA SER A 648 -32.61 19.94 3.47
C SER A 648 -31.42 19.00 3.53
N PHE A 649 -31.57 17.81 4.12
CA PHE A 649 -30.45 16.93 4.46
C PHE A 649 -30.62 15.48 3.98
N VAL A 650 -31.77 15.10 3.43
CA VAL A 650 -31.99 13.77 2.86
C VAL A 650 -32.10 13.87 1.36
N LEU A 651 -31.14 13.27 0.66
CA LEU A 651 -31.17 13.14 -0.78
C LEU A 651 -32.25 12.12 -1.15
N LYS A 652 -33.33 12.57 -1.78
CA LYS A 652 -34.42 11.71 -2.25
C LYS A 652 -34.23 11.36 -3.72
N ASN A 653 -34.37 10.08 -4.07
CA ASN A 653 -35.03 9.73 -5.32
C ASN A 653 -36.51 9.95 -5.03
N ASP A 654 -37.16 10.89 -5.70
CA ASP A 654 -38.60 10.74 -5.83
C ASP A 654 -38.84 9.47 -6.64
N LEU A 655 -39.08 8.36 -5.93
CA LEU A 655 -39.89 7.26 -6.41
C LEU A 655 -41.30 7.82 -6.65
N ASN A 656 -41.48 8.58 -7.74
CA ASN A 656 -42.68 8.59 -8.58
C ASN A 656 -42.57 9.59 -9.76
N ASP A 657 -42.94 9.05 -10.93
CA ASP A 657 -43.56 9.69 -12.10
C ASP A 657 -42.70 10.44 -13.13
N LYS A 658 -42.49 9.73 -14.24
CA LYS A 658 -42.53 10.25 -15.63
C LYS A 658 -41.66 11.49 -15.92
N GLN A 659 -40.37 11.27 -16.12
CA GLN A 659 -39.68 11.93 -17.22
C GLN A 659 -38.97 10.87 -18.05
N LYS A 660 -39.58 10.55 -19.20
CA LYS A 660 -38.83 10.00 -20.33
C LYS A 660 -37.70 10.99 -20.62
N LEU A 661 -36.46 10.50 -20.64
CA LEU A 661 -35.34 11.23 -21.24
C LEU A 661 -35.72 11.65 -22.67
N PRO A 662 -35.35 12.86 -23.12
CA PRO A 662 -35.11 13.11 -24.53
C PRO A 662 -33.98 12.24 -25.06
#